data_AF-B9XQ12-F1
#
_entry.id   AF-B9XQ12-F1
#
_cell.length_a   1.000
_cell.length_b   1.000
_cell.length_c   1.000
_cell.angle_alpha   90.00
_cell.angle_beta   90.00
_cell.angle_gamma   90.00
#
_symmetry.space_group_name_H-M   'P 1'
#
loop_
_entity.id
_entity.type
_entity.pdbx_description
1 polymer ?
#
loop_
_entity_poly.entity_id
_entity_poly.type
_entity_poly.pdbx_seq_one_letter_code
_entity_poly.pdbx_strand_id
1 'polypeptide(L)'
;MLRSRIGLVHRPTTSPPTPGAFRLATAPKPLTIMLRPPPPQTHLDAAARQSGQFILAIAATFTAEPLEETFQFWMHELELAGEVRFAPYNQVFQQLLDPASLLATNQCGLNILLLRWEDLGNSSAGHERERAARELLLILKTAISRGTVPWLACLCPASNSALANPSLAETIISLDKLFTAELVGLKNIHLVTPADLLNLYPVPQYDDPQASRLGQLPYTPACYSALATLIIRKTHALTRRPKKVIALDCDQTLWGGICGEDGPLGVELTPSHLALQKFMRAQHDAGMLLCLCSKNNDAEVAEVFRSRPEMQLRPEHFAARRVNWQAKSANLHSLAHELNLGLDSFVLLDDNPLECAEVEAHCPETLALQLPEDLAEWPRFLQHIWALDHWNVTSEDRGRNAMYQQNRLREQSQAAAPTLADFLDGLKLQIHIEPARPEQFSRVSQLTHRTNQFNCTTQRRSEEEILKLHRENPAHILTVTVRDRFGDYGLTGVITYQTSHDTLTVDTFLLSCRVLGKGVEHRMLACLGQIAQKIGVRNVEIPFLPTARNQPAFDFLNRISATACHGIGDNSPFRFPTDLAAAVVHNPEVPESPRTSAALPAPASTAILMDGDPPALRPARYRWIIRHARDPEQILKLVEARHPAPIPSPASAHIPPATETQRQLCDLWQQVLRLERVSIRDDFFELGGNSQLAVRLLARWEKLTGKKLQFVTIFKSPTIEQLARVADET
;
A
#
# COMPACT_ATOMS: atom_id res chain seq x y z
N MET A 1 58.59 48.71 11.57
CA MET A 1 59.79 49.18 10.81
C MET A 1 59.56 48.71 9.38
N LEU A 2 59.29 49.50 8.35
CA LEU A 2 59.94 50.74 7.89
C LEU A 2 58.95 51.92 7.70
N ARG A 3 59.53 53.11 7.83
CA ARG A 3 58.97 54.46 7.70
C ARG A 3 58.80 54.85 6.21
N SER A 4 57.66 55.45 5.80
CA SER A 4 57.47 56.89 5.50
C SER A 4 58.12 57.36 4.17
N ARG A 5 57.58 58.24 3.30
CA ARG A 5 56.75 59.45 3.50
C ARG A 5 56.60 60.19 2.13
N ILE A 6 55.60 61.10 2.02
CA ILE A 6 55.53 62.33 1.16
C ILE A 6 55.23 62.09 -0.34
N GLY A 7 54.38 62.84 -1.05
CA GLY A 7 53.61 64.06 -0.76
C GLY A 7 52.87 64.55 -2.03
N LEU A 8 51.75 65.23 -1.83
CA LEU A 8 50.82 65.80 -2.82
C LEU A 8 51.42 66.93 -3.68
N VAL A 9 50.91 67.13 -4.92
CA VAL A 9 50.49 68.46 -5.48
C VAL A 9 49.33 68.30 -6.49
N HIS A 10 48.43 69.29 -6.50
CA HIS A 10 47.12 69.43 -7.16
C HIS A 10 47.09 69.82 -8.66
N ARG A 11 46.10 69.22 -9.38
CA ARG A 11 45.05 69.71 -10.34
C ARG A 11 45.27 70.88 -11.34
N PRO A 12 44.61 70.80 -12.53
CA PRO A 12 43.28 71.46 -12.77
C PRO A 12 42.25 70.54 -13.48
N THR A 13 41.03 70.32 -12.96
CA THR A 13 39.73 71.01 -13.22
C THR A 13 39.12 70.88 -14.63
N THR A 14 38.06 70.06 -14.74
CA THR A 14 36.78 70.42 -15.40
C THR A 14 35.62 69.75 -14.65
N SER A 15 34.56 70.52 -14.44
CA SER A 15 33.52 70.39 -13.40
C SER A 15 32.27 69.60 -13.86
N PRO A 16 31.13 69.53 -13.12
CA PRO A 16 30.59 68.26 -12.60
C PRO A 16 29.13 67.99 -13.05
N PRO A 17 28.52 66.87 -12.60
CA PRO A 17 27.09 66.83 -12.35
C PRO A 17 26.77 66.57 -10.87
N THR A 18 25.78 67.31 -10.38
CA THR A 18 25.21 67.37 -9.03
C THR A 18 24.06 66.32 -8.85
N PRO A 19 23.43 66.15 -7.67
CA PRO A 19 23.47 64.89 -6.93
C PRO A 19 22.08 64.31 -6.57
N GLY A 20 22.03 63.09 -6.04
CA GLY A 20 20.78 62.50 -5.55
C GLY A 20 20.95 61.31 -4.60
N ALA A 21 21.22 61.63 -3.33
CA ALA A 21 20.85 60.93 -2.09
C ALA A 21 21.05 59.40 -1.93
N PHE A 22 21.94 59.06 -0.99
CA PHE A 22 22.03 57.77 -0.28
C PHE A 22 20.73 57.42 0.46
N ARG A 23 20.27 56.16 0.36
CA ARG A 23 19.43 55.48 1.36
C ARG A 23 19.96 54.07 1.62
N LEU A 24 20.07 53.74 2.91
CA LEU A 24 20.44 52.43 3.46
C LEU A 24 19.51 51.32 2.95
N ALA A 25 20.09 50.18 2.61
CA ALA A 25 19.41 48.98 2.12
C ALA A 25 18.54 48.33 3.21
N THR A 26 17.27 48.12 2.90
CA THR A 26 16.30 47.34 3.69
C THR A 26 16.26 45.88 3.21
N ALA A 27 16.00 44.96 4.15
CA ALA A 27 15.93 43.50 4.00
C ALA A 27 15.03 42.99 2.85
N PRO A 28 15.31 41.80 2.26
CA PRO A 28 14.54 41.25 1.15
C PRO A 28 13.18 40.66 1.60
N LYS A 29 12.14 40.90 0.77
CA LYS A 29 10.77 40.35 0.90
C LYS A 29 10.71 38.88 0.42
N PRO A 30 9.79 38.04 0.95
CA PRO A 30 9.58 36.69 0.45
C PRO A 30 8.83 36.69 -0.90
N LEU A 31 9.29 35.82 -1.81
CA LEU A 31 8.68 35.55 -3.11
C LEU A 31 7.46 34.63 -2.95
N THR A 32 6.26 35.16 -3.21
CA THR A 32 5.03 34.37 -3.37
C THR A 32 4.97 33.85 -4.80
N ILE A 33 5.10 32.53 -5.00
CA ILE A 33 4.86 31.87 -6.29
C ILE A 33 3.33 31.72 -6.44
N MET A 34 2.72 32.55 -7.30
CA MET A 34 1.33 32.37 -7.71
C MET A 34 1.24 31.28 -8.79
N LEU A 35 0.60 30.15 -8.45
CA LEU A 35 0.13 29.16 -9.42
C LEU A 35 -1.12 29.69 -10.11
N ARG A 36 -1.12 29.74 -11.46
CA ARG A 36 -2.30 30.09 -12.28
C ARG A 36 -3.38 29.00 -12.15
N PRO A 37 -4.67 29.36 -12.18
CA PRO A 37 -5.75 28.38 -12.24
C PRO A 37 -5.79 27.67 -13.60
N PRO A 38 -6.17 26.38 -13.66
CA PRO A 38 -6.29 25.63 -14.91
C PRO A 38 -7.52 26.10 -15.73
N PRO A 39 -7.50 25.91 -17.08
CA PRO A 39 -8.65 26.26 -17.92
C PRO A 39 -9.83 25.29 -17.72
N PRO A 40 -11.07 25.72 -18.01
CA PRO A 40 -12.26 24.90 -17.81
C PRO A 40 -12.25 23.69 -18.76
N GLN A 41 -12.37 22.49 -18.19
CA GLN A 41 -12.49 21.24 -18.92
C GLN A 41 -13.82 21.20 -19.69
N THR A 42 -13.75 21.22 -21.01
CA THR A 42 -14.83 20.76 -21.88
C THR A 42 -14.24 19.80 -22.91
N HIS A 43 -14.90 18.66 -23.09
CA HIS A 43 -14.58 17.56 -24.02
C HIS A 43 -13.56 16.50 -23.57
N LEU A 44 -13.92 15.70 -22.55
CA LEU A 44 -13.39 14.32 -22.37
C LEU A 44 -14.42 13.33 -21.75
N ASP A 45 -15.71 13.70 -21.68
CA ASP A 45 -16.71 12.98 -20.85
C ASP A 45 -17.55 11.89 -21.55
N ALA A 46 -17.26 11.50 -22.79
CA ALA A 46 -18.11 10.55 -23.51
C ALA A 46 -17.62 9.09 -23.51
N ALA A 47 -16.34 8.82 -23.25
CA ALA A 47 -15.75 7.48 -23.42
C ALA A 47 -15.38 6.74 -22.11
N ALA A 48 -15.45 7.39 -20.94
CA ALA A 48 -15.03 6.81 -19.65
C ALA A 48 -16.19 6.19 -18.83
N ARG A 49 -17.42 6.14 -19.34
CA ARG A 49 -18.63 5.73 -18.58
C ARG A 49 -18.84 4.20 -18.43
N GLN A 50 -17.80 3.37 -18.52
CA GLN A 50 -17.93 1.91 -18.39
C GLN A 50 -16.92 1.21 -17.45
N SER A 51 -16.12 1.94 -16.67
CA SER A 51 -15.35 1.35 -15.56
C SER A 51 -15.90 1.84 -14.21
N GLY A 52 -16.30 0.93 -13.33
CA GLY A 52 -16.86 1.27 -12.01
C GLY A 52 -15.93 2.18 -11.20
N GLN A 53 -16.48 3.27 -10.68
CA GLN A 53 -15.78 4.22 -9.81
C GLN A 53 -15.48 3.55 -8.45
N PHE A 54 -14.32 3.83 -7.85
CA PHE A 54 -13.94 3.31 -6.53
C PHE A 54 -14.84 3.92 -5.44
N ILE A 55 -15.51 3.09 -4.62
CA ILE A 55 -16.48 3.56 -3.61
C ILE A 55 -16.02 3.21 -2.19
N LEU A 56 -16.00 4.23 -1.32
CA LEU A 56 -15.93 4.06 0.13
C LEU A 56 -17.36 3.96 0.67
N ALA A 57 -17.82 2.73 0.90
CA ALA A 57 -19.18 2.44 1.36
C ALA A 57 -19.17 2.28 2.89
N ILE A 58 -19.84 3.19 3.62
CA ILE A 58 -19.72 3.31 5.07
C ILE A 58 -21.06 3.00 5.73
N ALA A 59 -21.06 2.12 6.74
CA ALA A 59 -22.17 1.96 7.66
C ALA A 59 -21.70 2.11 9.10
N ALA A 60 -22.49 2.76 9.94
CA ALA A 60 -22.12 3.10 11.31
C ALA A 60 -23.29 2.92 12.28
N THR A 61 -22.97 2.64 13.55
CA THR A 61 -23.96 2.65 14.64
C THR A 61 -24.34 4.07 15.09
N PHE A 62 -23.57 5.06 14.65
CA PHE A 62 -23.75 6.50 14.95
C PHE A 62 -23.78 7.33 13.65
N THR A 63 -24.03 8.64 13.75
CA THR A 63 -24.02 9.58 12.61
C THR A 63 -22.57 9.78 12.11
N ALA A 64 -22.28 9.33 10.89
CA ALA A 64 -20.92 9.24 10.34
C ALA A 64 -20.60 10.29 9.26
N GLU A 65 -21.61 11.01 8.79
CA GLU A 65 -21.55 12.06 7.77
C GLU A 65 -20.50 13.16 8.06
N PRO A 66 -20.21 13.57 9.32
CA PRO A 66 -19.13 14.52 9.58
C PRO A 66 -17.73 14.08 9.14
N LEU A 67 -17.52 12.79 8.82
CA LEU A 67 -16.27 12.31 8.26
C LEU A 67 -16.03 12.80 6.81
N GLU A 68 -17.09 13.18 6.10
CA GLU A 68 -17.07 13.47 4.67
C GLU A 68 -16.08 14.58 4.30
N GLU A 69 -16.08 15.70 5.03
CA GLU A 69 -15.17 16.84 4.74
C GLU A 69 -13.70 16.40 4.81
N THR A 70 -13.35 15.64 5.84
CA THR A 70 -11.98 15.12 6.00
C THR A 70 -11.66 14.06 4.95
N PHE A 71 -12.64 13.23 4.55
CA PHE A 71 -12.45 12.29 3.45
C PHE A 71 -12.17 12.99 2.13
N GLN A 72 -12.98 13.98 1.75
CA GLN A 72 -12.80 14.74 0.52
C GLN A 72 -11.45 15.47 0.51
N PHE A 73 -11.07 16.06 1.65
CA PHE A 73 -9.75 16.66 1.82
C PHE A 73 -8.62 15.67 1.49
N TRP A 74 -8.64 14.49 2.11
CA TRP A 74 -7.58 13.51 1.91
C TRP A 74 -7.62 12.83 0.55
N MET A 75 -8.80 12.51 0.03
CA MET A 75 -8.96 11.96 -1.31
C MET A 75 -8.36 12.89 -2.35
N HIS A 76 -8.54 14.20 -2.20
CA HIS A 76 -7.87 15.17 -3.05
C HIS A 76 -6.35 15.21 -2.83
N GLU A 77 -5.87 15.29 -1.58
CA GLU A 77 -4.42 15.34 -1.30
C GLU A 77 -3.64 14.13 -1.81
N LEU A 78 -4.31 12.98 -1.86
CA LEU A 78 -3.77 11.69 -2.31
C LEU A 78 -4.08 11.37 -3.76
N GLU A 79 -4.76 12.26 -4.49
CA GLU A 79 -5.21 12.04 -5.88
C GLU A 79 -6.02 10.72 -6.01
N LEU A 80 -6.78 10.35 -4.96
CA LEU A 80 -7.61 9.14 -4.91
C LEU A 80 -8.96 9.40 -5.60
N ALA A 81 -9.08 8.94 -6.84
CA ALA A 81 -10.34 9.01 -7.58
C ALA A 81 -11.36 8.01 -7.01
N GLY A 82 -12.46 8.53 -6.45
CA GLY A 82 -13.52 7.70 -5.89
C GLY A 82 -14.68 8.53 -5.35
N GLU A 83 -15.65 7.86 -4.76
CA GLU A 83 -16.81 8.46 -4.11
C GLU A 83 -16.97 7.91 -2.69
N VAL A 84 -17.43 8.75 -1.76
CA VAL A 84 -17.81 8.34 -0.40
C VAL A 84 -19.32 8.21 -0.35
N ARG A 85 -19.83 7.08 0.14
CA ARG A 85 -21.27 6.85 0.31
C ARG A 85 -21.55 6.37 1.71
N PHE A 86 -22.51 7.02 2.37
CA PHE A 86 -22.97 6.65 3.70
C PHE A 86 -24.28 5.88 3.61
N ALA A 87 -24.33 4.73 4.29
CA ALA A 87 -25.59 4.08 4.60
C ALA A 87 -26.37 4.92 5.62
N PRO A 88 -27.71 4.80 5.67
CA PRO A 88 -28.48 5.56 6.64
C PRO A 88 -28.11 5.21 8.08
N TYR A 89 -28.32 6.17 8.99
CA TYR A 89 -28.02 6.05 10.41
C TYR A 89 -28.50 4.74 11.04
N ASN A 90 -27.60 4.10 11.80
CA ASN A 90 -27.83 2.88 12.57
C ASN A 90 -28.45 1.72 11.76
N GLN A 91 -28.06 1.60 10.49
CA GLN A 91 -28.51 0.52 9.61
C GLN A 91 -27.48 -0.60 9.40
N VAL A 92 -26.49 -0.75 10.30
CA VAL A 92 -25.42 -1.75 10.12
C VAL A 92 -25.97 -3.16 9.88
N PHE A 93 -26.95 -3.60 10.67
CA PHE A 93 -27.57 -4.93 10.49
C PHE A 93 -28.30 -5.05 9.15
N GLN A 94 -29.12 -4.05 8.80
CA GLN A 94 -29.86 -4.05 7.53
C GLN A 94 -28.89 -4.07 6.34
N GLN A 95 -27.80 -3.30 6.40
CA GLN A 95 -26.81 -3.26 5.34
C GLN A 95 -26.07 -4.60 5.17
N LEU A 96 -25.88 -5.37 6.23
CA LEU A 96 -25.23 -6.68 6.14
C LEU A 96 -26.19 -7.80 5.72
N LEU A 97 -27.50 -7.65 5.96
CA LEU A 97 -28.51 -8.66 5.65
C LEU A 97 -29.17 -8.48 4.28
N ASP A 98 -29.37 -7.23 3.83
CA ASP A 98 -30.05 -6.92 2.57
C ASP A 98 -29.08 -7.04 1.38
N PRO A 99 -29.31 -7.96 0.42
CA PRO A 99 -28.48 -8.09 -0.78
C PRO A 99 -28.49 -6.86 -1.70
N ALA A 100 -29.49 -5.98 -1.59
CA ALA A 100 -29.59 -4.75 -2.35
C ALA A 100 -28.97 -3.54 -1.63
N SER A 101 -28.36 -3.76 -0.47
CA SER A 101 -27.77 -2.70 0.35
C SER A 101 -26.55 -2.05 -0.31
N LEU A 102 -26.13 -0.89 0.21
CA LEU A 102 -24.93 -0.20 -0.25
C LEU A 102 -23.68 -1.08 -0.08
N LEU A 103 -23.56 -1.78 1.05
CA LEU A 103 -22.41 -2.65 1.32
C LEU A 103 -22.43 -3.91 0.45
N ALA A 104 -23.61 -4.51 0.23
CA ALA A 104 -23.73 -5.74 -0.56
C ALA A 104 -23.55 -5.52 -2.06
N THR A 105 -23.96 -4.35 -2.56
CA THR A 105 -23.87 -3.99 -3.98
C THR A 105 -22.54 -3.34 -4.38
N ASN A 106 -21.67 -3.02 -3.40
CA ASN A 106 -20.36 -2.48 -3.70
C ASN A 106 -19.46 -3.54 -4.35
N GLN A 107 -19.12 -3.33 -5.63
CA GLN A 107 -18.28 -4.24 -6.42
C GLN A 107 -16.86 -3.70 -6.66
N CYS A 108 -16.61 -2.42 -6.38
CA CYS A 108 -15.32 -1.77 -6.63
C CYS A 108 -15.07 -0.72 -5.54
N GLY A 109 -14.24 -1.03 -4.56
CA GLY A 109 -13.97 -0.10 -3.47
C GLY A 109 -13.62 -0.79 -2.15
N LEU A 110 -14.06 -0.17 -1.04
CA LEU A 110 -13.88 -0.65 0.32
C LEU A 110 -15.19 -0.50 1.10
N ASN A 111 -15.59 -1.57 1.77
CA ASN A 111 -16.69 -1.53 2.73
C ASN A 111 -16.15 -1.19 4.13
N ILE A 112 -16.76 -0.23 4.81
CA ILE A 112 -16.31 0.30 6.10
C ILE A 112 -17.43 0.17 7.12
N LEU A 113 -17.14 -0.44 8.26
CA LEU A 113 -18.03 -0.50 9.41
C LEU A 113 -17.47 0.31 10.57
N LEU A 114 -18.26 1.23 11.11
CA LEU A 114 -17.91 2.02 12.29
C LEU A 114 -18.81 1.61 13.46
N LEU A 115 -18.24 0.93 14.45
CA LEU A 115 -18.99 0.29 15.51
C LEU A 115 -18.68 0.92 16.85
N ARG A 116 -19.72 1.40 17.55
CA ARG A 116 -19.66 1.80 18.96
C ARG A 116 -20.53 0.85 19.78
N TRP A 117 -19.94 0.19 20.77
CA TRP A 117 -20.62 -0.90 21.48
C TRP A 117 -21.79 -0.43 22.34
N GLU A 118 -21.72 0.77 22.92
CA GLU A 118 -22.84 1.31 23.70
C GLU A 118 -24.06 1.67 22.85
N ASP A 119 -23.92 1.78 21.53
CA ASP A 119 -25.02 2.04 20.60
C ASP A 119 -25.78 0.75 20.24
N LEU A 120 -25.24 -0.43 20.59
CA LEU A 120 -25.88 -1.71 20.33
C LEU A 120 -26.88 -2.07 21.44
N GLY A 121 -28.03 -2.61 21.03
CA GLY A 121 -29.08 -3.08 21.94
C GLY A 121 -30.02 -1.97 22.41
N ASN A 122 -31.31 -2.29 22.55
CA ASN A 122 -32.35 -1.31 22.88
C ASN A 122 -32.54 -1.08 24.39
N SER A 123 -31.80 -1.76 25.26
CA SER A 123 -31.96 -1.68 26.71
C SER A 123 -30.65 -1.41 27.46
N SER A 124 -30.77 -0.93 28.70
CA SER A 124 -29.65 -0.74 29.62
C SER A 124 -28.95 -2.05 30.02
N ALA A 125 -29.52 -3.23 29.70
CA ALA A 125 -29.00 -4.53 30.12
C ALA A 125 -27.84 -5.02 29.24
N GLY A 126 -26.71 -5.36 29.86
CA GLY A 126 -25.50 -5.84 29.16
C GLY A 126 -25.72 -7.08 28.29
N HIS A 127 -26.57 -8.01 28.73
CA HIS A 127 -26.81 -9.28 28.01
C HIS A 127 -27.43 -9.11 26.61
N GLU A 128 -28.23 -8.07 26.39
CA GLU A 128 -28.80 -7.81 25.05
C GLU A 128 -27.73 -7.28 24.09
N ARG A 129 -26.80 -6.44 24.58
CA ARG A 129 -25.68 -5.91 23.77
C ARG A 129 -24.76 -7.02 23.34
N GLU A 130 -24.41 -7.92 24.27
CA GLU A 130 -23.57 -9.08 23.96
C GLU A 130 -24.21 -9.99 22.91
N ARG A 131 -25.52 -10.21 23.02
CA ARG A 131 -26.27 -10.99 22.03
C ARG A 131 -26.23 -10.32 20.65
N ALA A 132 -26.54 -9.02 20.59
CA ALA A 132 -26.52 -8.26 19.35
C ALA A 132 -25.12 -8.24 18.71
N ALA A 133 -24.06 -8.06 19.51
CA ALA A 133 -22.69 -8.07 19.02
C ALA A 133 -22.28 -9.44 18.45
N ARG A 134 -22.68 -10.55 19.09
CA ARG A 134 -22.42 -11.90 18.58
C ARG A 134 -23.18 -12.18 17.27
N GLU A 135 -24.42 -11.72 17.18
CA GLU A 135 -25.22 -11.82 15.96
C GLU A 135 -24.58 -11.00 14.82
N LEU A 136 -24.18 -9.76 15.11
CA LEU A 136 -23.46 -8.90 14.17
C LEU A 136 -22.19 -9.59 13.64
N LEU A 137 -21.41 -10.19 14.52
CA LEU A 137 -20.18 -10.90 14.15
C LEU A 137 -20.48 -12.06 13.17
N LEU A 138 -21.53 -12.85 13.42
CA LEU A 138 -21.92 -13.96 12.55
C LEU A 138 -22.36 -13.47 11.16
N ILE A 139 -23.18 -12.42 11.11
CA ILE A 139 -23.65 -11.84 9.85
C ILE A 139 -22.48 -11.23 9.09
N LEU A 140 -21.60 -10.49 9.77
CA LEU A 140 -20.41 -9.89 9.18
C LEU A 140 -19.50 -10.94 8.54
N LYS A 141 -19.19 -12.04 9.24
CA LYS A 141 -18.39 -13.14 8.67
C LYS A 141 -19.04 -13.75 7.41
N THR A 142 -20.37 -13.83 7.40
CA THR A 142 -21.12 -14.31 6.23
C THR A 142 -21.04 -13.31 5.07
N ALA A 143 -21.15 -12.00 5.34
CA ALA A 143 -21.01 -10.95 4.33
C ALA A 143 -19.59 -10.92 3.72
N ILE A 144 -18.55 -11.02 4.56
CA ILE A 144 -17.14 -11.02 4.12
C ILE A 144 -16.85 -12.21 3.20
N SER A 145 -17.36 -13.40 3.52
CA SER A 145 -17.12 -14.61 2.70
C SER A 145 -17.84 -14.61 1.36
N ARG A 146 -18.91 -13.80 1.21
CA ARG A 146 -19.66 -13.65 -0.04
C ARG A 146 -19.16 -12.48 -0.91
N GLY A 147 -18.64 -11.43 -0.28
CA GLY A 147 -18.21 -10.20 -0.94
C GLY A 147 -16.87 -10.33 -1.65
N THR A 148 -16.70 -9.59 -2.75
CA THR A 148 -15.44 -9.52 -3.51
C THR A 148 -14.60 -8.31 -3.14
N VAL A 149 -15.17 -7.30 -2.48
CA VAL A 149 -14.47 -6.10 -1.99
C VAL A 149 -13.90 -6.31 -0.60
N PRO A 150 -12.77 -5.66 -0.26
CA PRO A 150 -12.22 -5.67 1.09
C PRO A 150 -13.14 -4.96 2.09
N TRP A 151 -12.97 -5.33 3.36
CA TRP A 151 -13.67 -4.74 4.50
C TRP A 151 -12.69 -4.07 5.47
N LEU A 152 -13.12 -2.95 6.04
CA LEU A 152 -12.47 -2.28 7.17
C LEU A 152 -13.49 -2.17 8.31
N ALA A 153 -13.26 -2.87 9.41
CA ALA A 153 -14.04 -2.70 10.63
C ALA A 153 -13.28 -1.80 11.60
N CYS A 154 -13.86 -0.67 11.97
CA CYS A 154 -13.35 0.22 13.01
C CYS A 154 -14.21 0.07 14.26
N LEU A 155 -13.60 -0.46 15.31
CA LEU A 155 -14.15 -0.40 16.67
C LEU A 155 -13.83 1.00 17.20
N CYS A 156 -14.87 1.82 17.35
CA CYS A 156 -14.73 3.23 17.68
C CYS A 156 -14.71 3.44 19.21
N PRO A 157 -13.99 4.47 19.73
CA PRO A 157 -13.91 4.71 21.16
C PRO A 157 -15.28 4.89 21.82
N ALA A 158 -15.50 4.18 22.93
CA ALA A 158 -16.69 4.40 23.76
C ALA A 158 -16.64 5.77 24.44
N SER A 159 -17.79 6.35 24.71
CA SER A 159 -17.95 7.61 25.45
C SER A 159 -17.38 7.53 26.86
N ASN A 160 -16.90 8.66 27.38
CA ASN A 160 -16.38 8.75 28.74
C ASN A 160 -17.44 8.38 29.78
N SER A 161 -18.72 8.67 29.50
CA SER A 161 -19.84 8.22 30.35
C SER A 161 -20.04 6.71 30.35
N ALA A 162 -19.84 6.03 29.22
CA ALA A 162 -19.94 4.58 29.14
C ALA A 162 -18.79 3.90 29.89
N LEU A 163 -17.57 4.44 29.75
CA LEU A 163 -16.39 3.96 30.45
C LEU A 163 -16.44 4.21 31.97
N ALA A 164 -17.12 5.28 32.42
CA ALA A 164 -17.34 5.56 33.84
C ALA A 164 -18.32 4.58 34.51
N ASN A 165 -19.11 3.83 33.74
CA ASN A 165 -19.99 2.77 34.25
C ASN A 165 -19.23 1.43 34.26
N PRO A 166 -18.90 0.85 35.43
CA PRO A 166 -18.05 -0.35 35.49
C PRO A 166 -18.60 -1.55 34.73
N SER A 167 -19.92 -1.79 34.81
CA SER A 167 -20.56 -2.92 34.13
C SER A 167 -20.53 -2.76 32.61
N LEU A 168 -20.80 -1.55 32.12
CA LEU A 168 -20.76 -1.28 30.68
C LEU A 168 -19.33 -1.30 30.15
N ALA A 169 -18.38 -0.72 30.88
CA ALA A 169 -16.96 -0.75 30.54
C ALA A 169 -16.43 -2.20 30.44
N GLU A 170 -16.81 -3.07 31.38
CA GLU A 170 -16.44 -4.50 31.33
C GLU A 170 -17.03 -5.20 30.10
N THR A 171 -18.29 -4.93 29.77
CA THR A 171 -18.92 -5.45 28.54
C THR A 171 -18.19 -4.96 27.30
N ILE A 172 -17.88 -3.66 27.20
CA ILE A 172 -17.14 -3.05 26.08
C ILE A 172 -15.78 -3.73 25.88
N ILE A 173 -14.99 -3.86 26.95
CA ILE A 173 -13.68 -4.52 26.92
C ILE A 173 -13.81 -5.97 26.48
N SER A 174 -14.85 -6.67 26.93
CA SER A 174 -15.10 -8.06 26.56
C SER A 174 -15.48 -8.20 25.08
N LEU A 175 -16.27 -7.27 24.55
CA LEU A 175 -16.65 -7.25 23.14
C LEU A 175 -15.48 -6.88 22.22
N ASP A 176 -14.64 -5.91 22.60
CA ASP A 176 -13.41 -5.57 21.89
C ASP A 176 -12.51 -6.80 21.74
N LYS A 177 -12.30 -7.54 22.85
CA LYS A 177 -11.51 -8.77 22.85
C LYS A 177 -12.12 -9.84 21.96
N LEU A 178 -13.44 -10.03 22.03
CA LEU A 178 -14.16 -11.00 21.20
C LEU A 178 -14.01 -10.69 19.71
N PHE A 179 -14.32 -9.46 19.28
CA PHE A 179 -14.22 -9.07 17.87
C PHE A 179 -12.79 -9.13 17.36
N THR A 180 -11.82 -8.70 18.18
CA THR A 180 -10.41 -8.80 17.83
C THR A 180 -10.01 -10.26 17.60
N ALA A 181 -10.32 -11.17 18.54
CA ALA A 181 -9.97 -12.58 18.41
C ALA A 181 -10.63 -13.24 17.18
N GLU A 182 -11.87 -12.87 16.87
CA GLU A 182 -12.69 -13.53 15.86
C GLU A 182 -12.48 -13.00 14.43
N LEU A 183 -12.01 -11.75 14.30
CA LEU A 183 -11.75 -11.11 13.00
C LEU A 183 -10.26 -11.13 12.62
N VAL A 184 -9.35 -11.23 13.59
CA VAL A 184 -7.91 -11.34 13.31
C VAL A 184 -7.64 -12.60 12.48
N GLY A 185 -6.94 -12.42 11.37
CA GLY A 185 -6.53 -13.51 10.47
C GLY A 185 -7.59 -13.94 9.44
N LEU A 186 -8.80 -13.37 9.48
CA LEU A 186 -9.75 -13.54 8.40
C LEU A 186 -9.22 -12.85 7.13
N LYS A 187 -9.33 -13.55 6.01
CA LYS A 187 -9.02 -12.98 4.71
C LYS A 187 -10.08 -11.93 4.37
N ASN A 188 -9.67 -10.87 3.67
CA ASN A 188 -10.56 -9.83 3.13
C ASN A 188 -11.21 -8.87 4.15
N ILE A 189 -10.75 -8.84 5.41
CA ILE A 189 -11.12 -7.81 6.39
C ILE A 189 -9.88 -7.28 7.14
N HIS A 190 -9.85 -5.98 7.41
CA HIS A 190 -8.90 -5.33 8.30
C HIS A 190 -9.64 -4.77 9.52
N LEU A 191 -9.10 -4.98 10.71
CA LEU A 191 -9.67 -4.47 11.96
C LEU A 191 -8.83 -3.30 12.48
N VAL A 192 -9.51 -2.26 12.94
CA VAL A 192 -8.93 -1.12 13.66
C VAL A 192 -9.60 -1.04 15.02
N THR A 193 -8.79 -0.99 16.08
CA THR A 193 -9.26 -0.86 17.47
C THR A 193 -9.26 0.61 17.93
N PRO A 194 -9.93 0.94 19.04
CA PRO A 194 -9.86 2.29 19.61
C PRO A 194 -8.43 2.69 19.98
N ALA A 195 -7.63 1.73 20.43
CA ALA A 195 -6.22 1.95 20.78
C ALA A 195 -5.38 2.29 19.54
N ASP A 196 -5.63 1.64 18.39
CA ASP A 196 -4.92 1.96 17.14
C ASP A 196 -5.18 3.42 16.72
N LEU A 197 -6.41 3.89 16.86
CA LEU A 197 -6.78 5.27 16.58
C LEU A 197 -6.12 6.25 17.54
N LEU A 198 -6.33 6.08 18.85
CA LEU A 198 -5.92 7.06 19.84
C LEU A 198 -4.41 7.08 20.09
N ASN A 199 -3.70 5.97 19.86
CA ASN A 199 -2.24 5.96 19.94
C ASN A 199 -1.61 6.69 18.76
N LEU A 200 -2.21 6.58 17.57
CA LEU A 200 -1.67 7.18 16.34
C LEU A 200 -2.08 8.66 16.20
N TYR A 201 -3.34 8.95 16.54
CA TYR A 201 -3.97 10.26 16.45
C TYR A 201 -4.62 10.60 17.80
N PRO A 202 -3.81 10.97 18.81
CA PRO A 202 -4.32 11.25 20.14
C PRO A 202 -5.24 12.48 20.13
N VAL A 203 -6.43 12.30 20.69
CA VAL A 203 -7.41 13.38 20.92
C VAL A 203 -7.80 13.33 22.40
N PRO A 204 -7.23 14.20 23.26
CA PRO A 204 -7.46 14.15 24.70
C PRO A 204 -8.95 14.23 25.09
N GLN A 205 -9.71 15.03 24.36
CA GLN A 205 -11.17 15.12 24.48
C GLN A 205 -11.82 14.70 23.17
N TYR A 206 -12.09 13.40 23.04
CA TYR A 206 -12.58 12.81 21.80
C TYR A 206 -14.11 12.73 21.73
N ASP A 207 -14.84 12.68 22.86
CA ASP A 207 -16.30 12.57 22.88
C ASP A 207 -17.01 13.93 23.05
N ASP A 208 -18.22 14.02 22.50
CA ASP A 208 -19.12 15.18 22.65
C ASP A 208 -20.50 14.74 23.17
N PRO A 209 -20.71 14.72 24.49
CA PRO A 209 -21.98 14.29 25.09
C PRO A 209 -23.18 15.17 24.71
N GLN A 210 -22.97 16.44 24.34
CA GLN A 210 -24.06 17.34 23.97
C GLN A 210 -24.52 17.05 22.54
N ALA A 211 -23.57 17.02 21.60
CA ALA A 211 -23.87 16.68 20.20
C ALA A 211 -24.40 15.25 20.07
N SER A 212 -23.90 14.32 20.90
CA SER A 212 -24.39 12.94 20.96
C SER A 212 -25.88 12.88 21.32
N ARG A 213 -26.33 13.63 22.33
CA ARG A 213 -27.76 13.65 22.74
C ARG A 213 -28.68 14.29 21.70
N LEU A 214 -28.21 15.30 20.98
CA LEU A 214 -29.03 16.08 20.05
C LEU A 214 -29.05 15.50 18.62
N GLY A 215 -27.94 14.92 18.17
CA GLY A 215 -27.76 14.50 16.78
C GLY A 215 -27.10 13.13 16.59
N GLN A 216 -26.91 12.35 17.66
CA GLN A 216 -26.19 11.06 17.62
C GLN A 216 -24.78 11.21 17.03
N LEU A 217 -24.15 12.35 17.35
CA LEU A 217 -22.79 12.72 16.97
C LEU A 217 -21.87 12.49 18.18
N PRO A 218 -21.31 11.28 18.36
CA PRO A 218 -20.60 10.92 19.57
C PRO A 218 -19.26 11.63 19.78
N TYR A 219 -18.67 12.18 18.72
CA TYR A 219 -17.28 12.62 18.71
C TYR A 219 -17.13 14.12 18.46
N THR A 220 -16.05 14.69 19.00
CA THR A 220 -15.62 16.05 18.66
C THR A 220 -15.17 16.12 17.19
N PRO A 221 -15.18 17.31 16.55
CA PRO A 221 -14.67 17.46 15.18
C PRO A 221 -13.24 16.94 14.98
N ALA A 222 -12.36 17.15 15.97
CA ALA A 222 -11.00 16.63 15.95
C ALA A 222 -10.97 15.09 15.97
N CYS A 223 -11.85 14.43 16.71
CA CYS A 223 -11.93 12.97 16.70
C CYS A 223 -12.53 12.41 15.40
N TYR A 224 -13.53 13.08 14.80
CA TYR A 224 -13.97 12.75 13.43
C TYR A 224 -12.82 12.90 12.41
N SER A 225 -12.05 13.98 12.50
CA SER A 225 -10.86 14.21 11.66
C SER A 225 -9.82 13.09 11.83
N ALA A 226 -9.54 12.68 13.07
CA ALA A 226 -8.65 11.55 13.38
C ALA A 226 -9.15 10.23 12.77
N LEU A 227 -10.44 9.91 12.95
CA LEU A 227 -11.05 8.67 12.45
C LEU A 227 -11.05 8.63 10.91
N ALA A 228 -11.46 9.72 10.26
CA ALA A 228 -11.43 9.84 8.80
C ALA A 228 -9.99 9.71 8.24
N THR A 229 -9.03 10.39 8.88
CA THR A 229 -7.61 10.31 8.50
C THR A 229 -7.10 8.87 8.60
N LEU A 230 -7.41 8.16 9.68
CA LEU A 230 -7.00 6.76 9.85
C LEU A 230 -7.61 5.85 8.78
N ILE A 231 -8.90 6.00 8.50
CA ILE A 231 -9.60 5.21 7.47
C ILE A 231 -8.98 5.45 6.09
N ILE A 232 -8.70 6.71 5.73
CA ILE A 232 -8.03 7.01 4.46
C ILE A 232 -6.61 6.50 4.44
N ARG A 233 -5.86 6.63 5.53
CA ARG A 233 -4.51 6.05 5.63
C ARG A 233 -4.51 4.55 5.34
N LYS A 234 -5.49 3.81 5.89
CA LYS A 234 -5.68 2.38 5.61
C LYS A 234 -6.12 2.12 4.17
N THR A 235 -7.05 2.91 3.65
CA THR A 235 -7.48 2.85 2.24
C THR A 235 -6.32 3.09 1.27
N HIS A 236 -5.46 4.05 1.58
CA HIS A 236 -4.26 4.35 0.82
C HIS A 236 -3.26 3.18 0.88
N ALA A 237 -3.08 2.54 2.04
CA ALA A 237 -2.26 1.34 2.16
C ALA A 237 -2.79 0.15 1.35
N LEU A 238 -4.11 0.06 1.15
CA LEU A 238 -4.76 -0.96 0.31
C LEU A 238 -4.57 -0.70 -1.19
N THR A 239 -4.68 0.55 -1.62
CA THR A 239 -4.79 0.93 -3.04
C THR A 239 -3.45 1.27 -3.69
N ARG A 240 -2.45 1.68 -2.89
CA ARG A 240 -1.12 2.05 -3.41
C ARG A 240 -0.26 0.84 -3.77
N ARG A 241 0.76 1.08 -4.59
CA ARG A 241 1.89 0.16 -4.73
C ARG A 241 2.74 0.18 -3.44
N PRO A 242 2.98 -0.97 -2.79
CA PRO A 242 3.74 -1.02 -1.55
C PRO A 242 5.24 -0.76 -1.80
N LYS A 243 5.87 -0.04 -0.88
CA LYS A 243 7.34 0.02 -0.78
C LYS A 243 7.86 -1.35 -0.33
N LYS A 244 9.09 -1.69 -0.71
CA LYS A 244 9.69 -3.01 -0.44
C LYS A 244 11.05 -2.92 0.25
N VAL A 245 11.76 -1.82 0.08
CA VAL A 245 13.13 -1.64 0.58
C VAL A 245 13.23 -0.38 1.42
N ILE A 246 13.89 -0.49 2.57
CA ILE A 246 14.31 0.64 3.41
C ILE A 246 15.84 0.67 3.40
N ALA A 247 16.42 1.68 2.77
CA ALA A 247 17.84 1.98 2.84
C ALA A 247 18.09 2.93 4.02
N LEU A 248 19.05 2.57 4.87
CA LEU A 248 19.37 3.28 6.10
C LEU A 248 20.80 3.82 6.01
N ASP A 249 20.98 5.09 6.35
CA ASP A 249 22.27 5.61 6.74
C ASP A 249 22.74 5.04 8.10
N CYS A 250 24.03 5.17 8.44
CA CYS A 250 24.58 4.67 9.70
C CYS A 250 24.79 5.78 10.75
N ASP A 251 25.79 6.63 10.54
CA ASP A 251 26.17 7.67 11.51
C ASP A 251 25.03 8.69 11.65
N GLN A 252 24.79 9.20 12.85
CA GLN A 252 23.67 10.11 13.18
C GLN A 252 22.25 9.57 12.88
N THR A 253 22.12 8.35 12.36
CA THR A 253 20.86 7.71 11.96
C THR A 253 20.58 6.44 12.76
N LEU A 254 21.47 5.45 12.70
CA LEU A 254 21.37 4.21 13.51
C LEU A 254 21.96 4.38 14.90
N TRP A 255 22.90 5.30 15.07
CA TRP A 255 23.53 5.72 16.31
C TRP A 255 23.95 7.18 16.21
N GLY A 256 24.18 7.85 17.33
CA GLY A 256 24.77 9.18 17.38
C GLY A 256 26.30 9.11 17.32
N GLY A 257 26.94 10.12 16.76
CA GLY A 257 28.38 10.18 16.54
C GLY A 257 28.81 9.63 15.17
N ILE A 258 30.09 9.82 14.88
CA ILE A 258 30.75 9.40 13.64
C ILE A 258 31.64 8.21 13.97
N CYS A 259 31.32 7.02 13.45
CA CYS A 259 32.02 5.80 13.87
C CYS A 259 33.53 5.80 13.60
N GLY A 260 33.98 6.49 12.54
CA GLY A 260 35.39 6.63 12.19
C GLY A 260 36.16 7.57 13.12
N GLU A 261 35.47 8.47 13.84
CA GLU A 261 36.08 9.43 14.78
C GLU A 261 35.93 8.96 16.23
N ASP A 262 34.72 8.56 16.63
CA ASP A 262 34.37 8.18 18.00
C ASP A 262 34.75 6.72 18.31
N GLY A 263 34.94 5.91 17.26
CA GLY A 263 35.18 4.48 17.38
C GLY A 263 33.92 3.67 17.77
N PRO A 264 34.01 2.33 17.73
CA PRO A 264 32.85 1.45 17.87
C PRO A 264 32.17 1.54 19.25
N LEU A 265 32.94 1.83 20.31
CA LEU A 265 32.44 2.01 21.68
C LEU A 265 32.17 3.48 22.06
N GLY A 266 32.51 4.45 21.19
CA GLY A 266 32.23 5.87 21.42
C GLY A 266 30.88 6.35 20.90
N VAL A 267 30.31 5.69 19.88
CA VAL A 267 28.98 6.07 19.33
C VAL A 267 27.86 6.02 20.38
N GLU A 268 26.88 6.90 20.28
CA GLU A 268 25.81 7.03 21.26
C GLU A 268 24.54 6.30 20.84
N LEU A 269 23.97 5.47 21.73
CA LEU A 269 22.69 4.81 21.51
C LEU A 269 21.62 5.45 22.39
N THR A 270 21.05 6.56 21.91
CA THR A 270 19.96 7.23 22.61
C THR A 270 18.65 6.44 22.50
N PRO A 271 17.63 6.72 23.36
CA PRO A 271 16.31 6.10 23.24
C PRO A 271 15.68 6.24 21.84
N SER A 272 15.94 7.34 21.14
CA SER A 272 15.42 7.60 19.79
C SER A 272 16.07 6.73 18.72
N HIS A 273 17.39 6.53 18.79
CA HIS A 273 18.10 5.58 17.92
C HIS A 273 17.58 4.15 18.13
N LEU A 274 17.40 3.74 19.39
CA LEU A 274 16.83 2.43 19.70
C LEU A 274 15.36 2.33 19.24
N ALA A 275 14.57 3.39 19.32
CA ALA A 275 13.20 3.42 18.80
C ALA A 275 13.18 3.25 17.27
N LEU A 276 14.07 3.93 16.54
CA LEU A 276 14.25 3.75 15.11
C LEU A 276 14.63 2.31 14.78
N GLN A 277 15.63 1.74 15.46
CA GLN A 277 16.04 0.36 15.21
C GLN A 277 14.93 -0.66 15.51
N LYS A 278 14.15 -0.46 16.58
CA LYS A 278 12.96 -1.29 16.89
C LYS A 278 11.89 -1.18 15.80
N PHE A 279 11.66 0.04 15.30
CA PHE A 279 10.72 0.26 14.20
C PHE A 279 11.19 -0.44 12.92
N MET A 280 12.47 -0.30 12.55
CA MET A 280 13.02 -0.97 11.37
C MET A 280 13.02 -2.50 11.51
N ARG A 281 13.26 -3.02 12.73
CA ARG A 281 13.11 -4.45 13.04
C ARG A 281 11.67 -4.93 12.80
N ALA A 282 10.68 -4.17 13.26
CA ALA A 282 9.27 -4.49 13.00
C ALA A 282 8.94 -4.45 11.49
N GLN A 283 9.47 -3.48 10.74
CA GLN A 283 9.32 -3.43 9.28
C GLN A 283 9.97 -4.64 8.59
N HIS A 284 11.16 -5.04 9.05
CA HIS A 284 11.83 -6.26 8.60
C HIS A 284 10.95 -7.49 8.86
N ASP A 285 10.43 -7.65 10.07
CA ASP A 285 9.59 -8.80 10.44
C ASP A 285 8.25 -8.81 9.68
N ALA A 286 7.81 -7.64 9.21
CA ALA A 286 6.67 -7.47 8.30
C ALA A 286 6.99 -7.73 6.81
N GLY A 287 8.25 -8.04 6.46
CA GLY A 287 8.66 -8.42 5.10
C GLY A 287 9.31 -7.33 4.26
N MET A 288 9.67 -6.19 4.86
CA MET A 288 10.50 -5.18 4.22
C MET A 288 11.97 -5.61 4.20
N LEU A 289 12.66 -5.31 3.11
CA LEU A 289 14.11 -5.51 3.00
C LEU A 289 14.83 -4.29 3.59
N LEU A 290 15.71 -4.51 4.55
CA LEU A 290 16.58 -3.45 5.05
C LEU A 290 17.91 -3.46 4.29
N CYS A 291 18.42 -2.29 3.93
CA CYS A 291 19.74 -2.13 3.33
C CYS A 291 20.53 -1.04 4.07
N LEU A 292 21.85 -1.15 4.09
CA LEU A 292 22.72 -0.05 4.48
C LEU A 292 23.12 0.75 3.25
N CYS A 293 23.02 2.08 3.32
CA CYS A 293 23.46 3.01 2.30
C CYS A 293 24.13 4.21 2.98
N SER A 294 25.41 4.05 3.33
CA SER A 294 26.12 4.94 4.24
C SER A 294 27.50 5.33 3.71
N LYS A 295 27.94 6.56 3.99
CA LYS A 295 29.26 7.07 3.62
C LYS A 295 30.27 6.80 4.74
N ASN A 296 30.70 5.55 4.87
CA ASN A 296 31.64 5.11 5.89
C ASN A 296 32.62 4.05 5.37
N ASN A 297 33.55 3.65 6.24
CA ASN A 297 34.31 2.42 6.10
C ASN A 297 33.48 1.21 6.55
N ASP A 298 33.34 0.18 5.69
CA ASP A 298 32.55 -1.02 6.01
C ASP A 298 33.10 -1.81 7.21
N ALA A 299 34.42 -1.82 7.41
CA ALA A 299 35.04 -2.53 8.52
C ALA A 299 34.72 -1.88 9.88
N GLU A 300 34.68 -0.55 9.93
CA GLU A 300 34.34 0.22 11.14
C GLU A 300 32.86 0.04 11.50
N VAL A 301 31.97 0.14 10.51
CA VAL A 301 30.54 -0.14 10.69
C VAL A 301 30.32 -1.58 11.18
N ALA A 302 31.03 -2.55 10.62
CA ALA A 302 30.96 -3.94 11.07
C ALA A 302 31.46 -4.13 12.51
N GLU A 303 32.44 -3.32 12.95
CA GLU A 303 32.93 -3.33 14.33
C GLU A 303 31.89 -2.79 15.32
N VAL A 304 31.20 -1.70 14.96
CA VAL A 304 30.10 -1.13 15.77
C VAL A 304 29.05 -2.21 16.05
N PHE A 305 28.55 -2.89 15.01
CA PHE A 305 27.56 -3.97 15.16
C PHE A 305 28.04 -5.12 16.04
N ARG A 306 29.35 -5.39 16.08
CA ARG A 306 29.94 -6.48 16.87
C ARG A 306 30.14 -6.08 18.34
N SER A 307 30.56 -4.85 18.57
CA SER A 307 30.88 -4.33 19.90
C SER A 307 29.65 -3.82 20.66
N ARG A 308 28.51 -3.63 19.99
CA ARG A 308 27.27 -3.09 20.57
C ARG A 308 26.14 -4.12 20.63
N PRO A 309 26.11 -5.00 21.66
CA PRO A 309 25.04 -5.96 21.84
C PRO A 309 23.69 -5.30 22.20
N GLU A 310 23.64 -4.00 22.51
CA GLU A 310 22.38 -3.29 22.81
C GLU A 310 21.58 -2.95 21.54
N MET A 311 22.23 -2.90 20.37
CA MET A 311 21.56 -2.62 19.10
C MET A 311 20.50 -3.67 18.78
N GLN A 312 19.38 -3.21 18.22
CA GLN A 312 18.23 -4.06 17.90
C GLN A 312 18.33 -4.63 16.48
N LEU A 313 19.03 -3.91 15.61
CA LEU A 313 19.43 -4.39 14.28
C LEU A 313 20.79 -5.11 14.37
N ARG A 314 20.94 -6.10 13.51
CA ARG A 314 22.13 -6.96 13.37
C ARG A 314 22.47 -7.13 11.90
N PRO A 315 23.71 -7.48 11.55
CA PRO A 315 24.11 -7.73 10.17
C PRO A 315 23.19 -8.69 9.41
N GLU A 316 22.58 -9.70 10.06
CA GLU A 316 21.63 -10.61 9.42
C GLU A 316 20.31 -9.97 8.96
N HIS A 317 19.92 -8.82 9.53
CA HIS A 317 18.68 -8.14 9.14
C HIS A 317 18.82 -7.35 7.83
N PHE A 318 20.04 -7.13 7.35
CA PHE A 318 20.28 -6.36 6.15
C PHE A 318 20.41 -7.28 4.93
N ALA A 319 19.54 -7.04 3.93
CA ALA A 319 19.44 -7.74 2.65
C ALA A 319 20.60 -7.39 1.70
N ALA A 320 21.15 -6.19 1.79
CA ALA A 320 22.35 -5.77 1.09
C ALA A 320 22.97 -4.55 1.80
N ARG A 321 24.22 -4.21 1.47
CA ARG A 321 24.89 -3.03 2.03
C ARG A 321 25.74 -2.32 0.98
N ARG A 322 25.78 -1.00 1.05
CA ARG A 322 26.71 -0.12 0.35
C ARG A 322 27.26 0.87 1.38
N VAL A 323 28.38 0.49 1.96
CA VAL A 323 29.11 1.28 2.96
C VAL A 323 30.44 1.69 2.33
N ASN A 324 30.44 2.85 1.69
CA ASN A 324 31.57 3.37 0.90
C ASN A 324 31.39 4.88 0.64
N TRP A 325 32.39 5.53 0.05
CA TRP A 325 32.39 6.97 -0.19
C TRP A 325 31.71 7.42 -1.49
N GLN A 326 30.96 6.55 -2.17
CA GLN A 326 30.21 6.92 -3.39
C GLN A 326 28.94 7.73 -3.03
N ALA A 327 28.37 8.43 -4.01
CA ALA A 327 27.09 9.11 -3.85
C ALA A 327 25.98 8.12 -3.47
N LYS A 328 25.03 8.55 -2.61
CA LYS A 328 23.97 7.67 -2.14
C LYS A 328 23.04 7.25 -3.28
N SER A 329 22.77 8.14 -4.23
CA SER A 329 22.05 7.80 -5.47
C SER A 329 22.69 6.62 -6.23
N ALA A 330 24.01 6.66 -6.46
CA ALA A 330 24.75 5.60 -7.13
C ALA A 330 24.69 4.27 -6.35
N ASN A 331 24.83 4.35 -5.03
CA ASN A 331 24.70 3.19 -4.15
C ASN A 331 23.28 2.60 -4.18
N LEU A 332 22.24 3.43 -4.22
CA LEU A 332 20.84 2.99 -4.36
C LEU A 332 20.58 2.30 -5.71
N HIS A 333 21.11 2.83 -6.81
CA HIS A 333 21.05 2.15 -8.12
C HIS A 333 21.72 0.77 -8.07
N SER A 334 22.89 0.68 -7.42
CA SER A 334 23.59 -0.59 -7.24
C SER A 334 22.79 -1.59 -6.40
N LEU A 335 22.18 -1.14 -5.30
CA LEU A 335 21.29 -1.94 -4.46
C LEU A 335 20.04 -2.39 -5.22
N ALA A 336 19.41 -1.50 -5.99
CA ALA A 336 18.24 -1.81 -6.81
C ALA A 336 18.54 -2.88 -7.87
N HIS A 337 19.72 -2.80 -8.51
CA HIS A 337 20.18 -3.81 -9.45
C HIS A 337 20.43 -5.17 -8.78
N GLU A 338 21.14 -5.19 -7.64
CA GLU A 338 21.40 -6.43 -6.87
C GLU A 338 20.10 -7.10 -6.41
N LEU A 339 19.15 -6.30 -5.91
CA LEU A 339 17.88 -6.82 -5.42
C LEU A 339 16.86 -7.09 -6.54
N ASN A 340 17.16 -6.71 -7.78
CA ASN A 340 16.26 -6.77 -8.93
C ASN A 340 14.89 -6.10 -8.65
N LEU A 341 14.94 -4.88 -8.11
CA LEU A 341 13.79 -4.06 -7.75
C LEU A 341 13.91 -2.66 -8.36
N GLY A 342 12.78 -2.03 -8.67
CA GLY A 342 12.74 -0.63 -9.12
C GLY A 342 12.98 0.34 -7.95
N LEU A 343 13.54 1.51 -8.25
CA LEU A 343 13.80 2.57 -7.26
C LEU A 343 12.50 3.14 -6.66
N ASP A 344 11.38 3.07 -7.39
CA ASP A 344 10.03 3.37 -6.89
C ASP A 344 9.63 2.51 -5.68
N SER A 345 10.29 1.37 -5.46
CA SER A 345 10.05 0.52 -4.29
C SER A 345 10.92 0.87 -3.06
N PHE A 346 11.86 1.81 -3.20
CA PHE A 346 12.79 2.20 -2.13
C PHE A 346 12.30 3.38 -1.30
N VAL A 347 12.69 3.37 -0.03
CA VAL A 347 12.67 4.48 0.92
C VAL A 347 14.08 4.64 1.46
N LEU A 348 14.63 5.86 1.45
CA LEU A 348 15.88 6.19 2.13
C LEU A 348 15.54 6.95 3.43
N LEU A 349 16.15 6.55 4.55
CA LEU A 349 16.17 7.33 5.78
C LEU A 349 17.61 7.76 6.10
N ASP A 350 17.75 9.05 6.36
CA ASP A 350 19.03 9.74 6.51
C ASP A 350 18.79 10.99 7.37
N ASP A 351 19.71 11.34 8.26
CA ASP A 351 19.63 12.59 9.03
C ASP A 351 20.09 13.80 8.19
N ASN A 352 21.01 13.57 7.24
CA ASN A 352 21.66 14.63 6.51
C ASN A 352 20.78 15.18 5.37
N PRO A 353 20.36 16.46 5.43
CA PRO A 353 19.51 17.06 4.41
C PRO A 353 20.17 17.11 3.03
N LEU A 354 21.50 17.21 2.94
CA LEU A 354 22.22 17.27 1.68
C LEU A 354 22.19 15.92 0.95
N GLU A 355 22.33 14.82 1.68
CA GLU A 355 22.25 13.47 1.12
C GLU A 355 20.82 13.13 0.69
N CYS A 356 19.81 13.54 1.47
CA CYS A 356 18.41 13.45 1.05
C CYS A 356 18.16 14.23 -0.25
N ALA A 357 18.63 15.48 -0.33
CA ALA A 357 18.46 16.31 -1.52
C ALA A 357 19.19 15.75 -2.75
N GLU A 358 20.38 15.17 -2.55
CA GLU A 358 21.15 14.49 -3.60
C GLU A 358 20.36 13.32 -4.19
N VAL A 359 19.78 12.47 -3.35
CA VAL A 359 18.97 11.34 -3.78
C VAL A 359 17.66 11.80 -4.42
N GLU A 360 17.02 12.86 -3.91
CA GLU A 360 15.83 13.42 -4.54
C GLU A 360 16.10 13.94 -5.97
N ALA A 361 17.28 14.52 -6.20
CA ALA A 361 17.65 15.06 -7.51
C ALA A 361 18.00 13.96 -8.53
N HIS A 362 18.73 12.92 -8.11
CA HIS A 362 19.25 11.89 -9.01
C HIS A 362 18.41 10.60 -9.05
N CYS A 363 17.59 10.35 -8.02
CA CYS A 363 16.69 9.20 -7.90
C CYS A 363 15.27 9.65 -7.48
N PRO A 364 14.55 10.44 -8.30
CA PRO A 364 13.27 11.05 -7.92
C PRO A 364 12.15 10.05 -7.60
N GLU A 365 12.29 8.78 -8.00
CA GLU A 365 11.34 7.71 -7.68
C GLU A 365 11.53 7.14 -6.26
N THR A 366 12.74 7.27 -5.71
CA THR A 366 13.04 6.88 -4.32
C THR A 366 12.42 7.88 -3.37
N LEU A 367 11.74 7.39 -2.32
CA LEU A 367 11.26 8.25 -1.26
C LEU A 367 12.40 8.53 -0.28
N ALA A 368 13.09 9.67 -0.41
CA ALA A 368 14.04 10.14 0.59
C ALA A 368 13.29 10.84 1.75
N LEU A 369 13.62 10.45 2.98
CA LEU A 369 13.05 10.97 4.21
C LEU A 369 14.17 11.42 5.15
N GLN A 370 14.23 12.73 5.36
CA GLN A 370 15.12 13.33 6.34
C GLN A 370 14.57 13.10 7.76
N LEU A 371 15.38 12.54 8.65
CA LEU A 371 15.04 12.44 10.07
C LEU A 371 14.97 13.84 10.71
N PRO A 372 14.06 14.07 11.68
CA PRO A 372 14.01 15.34 12.40
C PRO A 372 15.32 15.63 13.15
N GLU A 373 15.74 16.91 13.19
CA GLU A 373 16.90 17.34 13.99
C GLU A 373 16.68 17.07 15.50
N ASP A 374 15.44 17.23 15.97
CA ASP A 374 15.06 16.89 17.33
C ASP A 374 14.82 15.37 17.47
N LEU A 375 15.70 14.70 18.20
CA LEU A 375 15.61 13.28 18.51
C LEU A 375 14.29 12.91 19.20
N ALA A 376 13.67 13.82 19.97
CA ALA A 376 12.41 13.54 20.65
C ALA A 376 11.23 13.35 19.67
N GLU A 377 11.32 13.93 18.47
CA GLU A 377 10.29 13.81 17.42
C GLU A 377 10.34 12.48 16.66
N TRP A 378 11.45 11.73 16.76
CA TRP A 378 11.66 10.51 15.95
C TRP A 378 10.56 9.46 16.11
N PRO A 379 10.12 9.08 17.33
CA PRO A 379 9.04 8.09 17.48
C PRO A 379 7.75 8.53 16.77
N ARG A 380 7.37 9.81 16.92
CA ARG A 380 6.17 10.37 16.28
C ARG A 380 6.34 10.45 14.75
N PHE A 381 7.52 10.84 14.28
CA PHE A 381 7.86 10.88 12.86
C PHE A 381 7.71 9.50 12.20
N LEU A 382 8.32 8.46 12.78
CA LEU A 382 8.30 7.10 12.25
C LEU A 382 6.88 6.53 12.14
N GLN A 383 6.05 6.77 13.16
CA GLN A 383 4.64 6.35 13.16
C GLN A 383 3.80 7.01 12.06
N HIS A 384 4.25 8.12 11.48
CA HIS A 384 3.53 8.88 10.46
C HIS A 384 4.08 8.69 9.04
N ILE A 385 4.99 7.74 8.83
CA ILE A 385 5.45 7.38 7.48
C ILE A 385 4.42 6.48 6.79
N TRP A 386 3.41 7.08 6.16
CA TRP A 386 2.34 6.34 5.47
C TRP A 386 2.86 5.40 4.36
N ALA A 387 4.02 5.73 3.78
CA ALA A 387 4.67 4.91 2.77
C ALA A 387 5.12 3.53 3.28
N LEU A 388 5.13 3.33 4.60
CA LEU A 388 5.54 2.11 5.27
C LEU A 388 4.36 1.33 5.89
N ASP A 389 3.12 1.81 5.70
CA ASP A 389 1.93 1.10 6.16
C ASP A 389 1.66 -0.17 5.36
N HIS A 390 1.23 -1.22 6.05
CA HIS A 390 0.83 -2.50 5.45
C HIS A 390 -0.67 -2.73 5.63
N TRP A 391 -1.38 -3.09 4.55
CA TRP A 391 -2.79 -3.49 4.61
C TRP A 391 -2.94 -4.88 5.26
N ASN A 392 -2.24 -5.87 4.72
CA ASN A 392 -2.10 -7.21 5.28
C ASN A 392 -0.67 -7.69 5.05
N VAL A 393 -0.04 -8.26 6.08
CA VAL A 393 1.26 -8.92 5.95
C VAL A 393 1.01 -10.37 5.54
N THR A 394 1.32 -10.73 4.30
CA THR A 394 1.13 -12.10 3.81
C THR A 394 2.23 -13.04 4.34
N SER A 395 2.00 -14.34 4.28
CA SER A 395 3.05 -15.33 4.57
C SER A 395 4.23 -15.23 3.61
N GLU A 396 3.99 -14.80 2.36
CA GLU A 396 5.03 -14.54 1.36
C GLU A 396 5.86 -13.29 1.73
N ASP A 397 5.24 -12.24 2.27
CA ASP A 397 5.95 -11.06 2.76
C ASP A 397 6.90 -11.44 3.90
N ARG A 398 6.43 -12.21 4.89
CA ARG A 398 7.27 -12.70 6.00
C ARG A 398 8.42 -13.61 5.53
N GLY A 399 8.19 -14.37 4.46
CA GLY A 399 9.19 -15.26 3.86
C GLY A 399 10.21 -14.55 2.97
N ARG A 400 9.98 -13.28 2.58
CA ARG A 400 10.82 -12.55 1.64
C ARG A 400 12.26 -12.40 2.15
N ASN A 401 12.44 -12.04 3.41
CA ASN A 401 13.78 -11.83 3.97
C ASN A 401 14.59 -13.12 4.04
N ALA A 402 13.94 -14.24 4.43
CA ALA A 402 14.56 -15.56 4.37
C ALA A 402 14.99 -15.91 2.94
N MET A 403 14.15 -15.63 1.93
CA MET A 403 14.49 -15.90 0.52
C MET A 403 15.74 -15.13 0.07
N TYR A 404 15.87 -13.83 0.41
CA TYR A 404 17.06 -13.05 0.06
C TYR A 404 18.31 -13.52 0.80
N GLN A 405 18.19 -13.84 2.09
CA GLN A 405 19.30 -14.40 2.86
C GLN A 405 19.78 -15.73 2.27
N GLN A 406 18.84 -16.60 1.87
CA GLN A 406 19.15 -17.86 1.19
C GLN A 406 19.82 -17.64 -0.17
N ASN A 407 19.36 -16.68 -0.96
CA ASN A 407 19.99 -16.33 -2.23
C ASN A 407 21.43 -15.83 -2.05
N ARG A 408 21.68 -14.97 -1.06
CA ARG A 408 23.05 -14.52 -0.75
C ARG A 408 23.96 -15.69 -0.37
N LEU A 409 23.47 -16.61 0.46
CA LEU A 409 24.23 -17.81 0.83
C LEU A 409 24.51 -18.70 -0.39
N ARG A 410 23.58 -18.78 -1.35
CA ARG A 410 23.79 -19.49 -2.63
C ARG A 410 24.87 -18.81 -3.46
N GLU A 411 24.83 -17.49 -3.62
CA GLU A 411 25.84 -16.73 -4.38
C GLU A 411 27.22 -16.83 -3.74
N GLN A 412 27.32 -16.70 -2.42
CA GLN A 412 28.58 -16.91 -1.69
C GLN A 412 29.10 -18.33 -1.87
N SER A 413 28.22 -19.33 -1.79
CA SER A 413 28.57 -20.72 -2.02
C SER A 413 28.98 -20.98 -3.48
N GLN A 414 28.41 -20.26 -4.44
CA GLN A 414 28.77 -20.36 -5.85
C GLN A 414 30.14 -19.72 -6.11
N ALA A 415 30.39 -18.55 -5.54
CA ALA A 415 31.67 -17.86 -5.65
C ALA A 415 32.83 -18.60 -4.97
N ALA A 416 32.53 -19.36 -3.90
CA ALA A 416 33.51 -20.18 -3.19
C ALA A 416 33.73 -21.57 -3.81
N ALA A 417 32.86 -22.02 -4.72
CA ALA A 417 32.96 -23.33 -5.35
C ALA A 417 34.03 -23.34 -6.45
N PRO A 418 34.89 -24.38 -6.54
CA PRO A 418 35.90 -24.48 -7.60
C PRO A 418 35.30 -24.63 -8.99
N THR A 419 34.17 -25.35 -9.11
CA THR A 419 33.46 -25.58 -10.37
C THR A 419 31.94 -25.48 -10.19
N LEU A 420 31.21 -25.35 -11.31
CA LEU A 420 29.75 -25.40 -11.30
C LEU A 420 29.20 -26.74 -10.81
N ALA A 421 29.89 -27.85 -11.12
CA ALA A 421 29.53 -29.19 -10.63
C ALA A 421 29.63 -29.27 -9.11
N ASP A 422 30.75 -28.81 -8.53
CA ASP A 422 30.95 -28.78 -7.07
C ASP A 422 29.89 -27.93 -6.36
N PHE A 423 29.50 -26.81 -6.98
CA PHE A 423 28.43 -25.97 -6.47
C PHE A 423 27.08 -26.70 -6.46
N LEU A 424 26.69 -27.30 -7.59
CA LEU A 424 25.40 -27.99 -7.73
C LEU A 424 25.30 -29.22 -6.80
N ASP A 425 26.37 -29.98 -6.67
CA ASP A 425 26.44 -31.10 -5.70
C ASP A 425 26.36 -30.57 -4.26
N GLY A 426 27.06 -29.48 -3.97
CA GLY A 426 27.03 -28.80 -2.69
C GLY A 426 25.64 -28.26 -2.30
N LEU A 427 24.81 -27.88 -3.27
CA LEU A 427 23.44 -27.41 -3.02
C LEU A 427 22.54 -28.49 -2.42
N LYS A 428 22.80 -29.78 -2.71
CA LYS A 428 21.93 -30.91 -2.31
C LYS A 428 20.47 -30.68 -2.69
N LEU A 429 20.24 -30.38 -3.97
CA LEU A 429 18.90 -30.11 -4.51
C LEU A 429 17.93 -31.28 -4.30
N GLN A 430 16.76 -30.97 -3.76
CA GLN A 430 15.62 -31.85 -3.59
C GLN A 430 14.51 -31.37 -4.53
N ILE A 431 14.16 -32.20 -5.52
CA ILE A 431 13.15 -31.90 -6.53
C ILE A 431 11.95 -32.81 -6.28
N HIS A 432 10.80 -32.23 -6.01
CA HIS A 432 9.54 -32.95 -5.85
C HIS A 432 8.61 -32.63 -7.01
N ILE A 433 8.08 -33.68 -7.65
CA ILE A 433 7.12 -33.57 -8.75
C ILE A 433 5.89 -34.38 -8.35
N GLU A 434 4.76 -33.71 -8.18
CA GLU A 434 3.50 -34.32 -7.71
C GLU A 434 2.27 -33.75 -8.41
N PRO A 435 1.13 -34.45 -8.42
CA PRO A 435 -0.13 -33.92 -8.94
C PRO A 435 -0.54 -32.62 -8.25
N ALA A 436 -1.06 -31.66 -9.02
CA ALA A 436 -1.49 -30.37 -8.52
C ALA A 436 -2.69 -30.48 -7.58
N ARG A 437 -2.65 -29.75 -6.47
CA ARG A 437 -3.75 -29.67 -5.49
C ARG A 437 -4.56 -28.38 -5.67
N PRO A 438 -5.86 -28.35 -5.29
CA PRO A 438 -6.71 -27.16 -5.48
C PRO A 438 -6.15 -25.87 -4.89
N GLU A 439 -5.44 -25.94 -3.77
CA GLU A 439 -4.85 -24.77 -3.12
C GLU A 439 -3.71 -24.14 -3.95
N GLN A 440 -3.20 -24.85 -4.95
CA GLN A 440 -2.08 -24.42 -5.80
C GLN A 440 -2.54 -23.79 -7.12
N PHE A 441 -3.82 -23.86 -7.50
CA PHE A 441 -4.27 -23.46 -8.84
C PHE A 441 -4.05 -21.99 -9.17
N SER A 442 -4.33 -21.09 -8.21
CA SER A 442 -3.98 -19.67 -8.36
C SER A 442 -2.48 -19.47 -8.67
N ARG A 443 -1.60 -20.25 -8.00
CA ARG A 443 -0.15 -20.17 -8.21
C ARG A 443 0.28 -20.77 -9.56
N VAL A 444 -0.32 -21.87 -9.98
CA VAL A 444 -0.11 -22.47 -11.29
C VAL A 444 -0.50 -21.48 -12.39
N SER A 445 -1.66 -20.83 -12.28
CA SER A 445 -2.10 -19.79 -13.21
C SER A 445 -1.07 -18.66 -13.29
N GLN A 446 -0.66 -18.10 -12.16
CA GLN A 446 0.36 -17.04 -12.13
C GLN A 446 1.66 -17.43 -12.84
N LEU A 447 2.12 -18.68 -12.68
CA LEU A 447 3.33 -19.15 -13.35
C LEU A 447 3.17 -19.24 -14.86
N THR A 448 2.03 -19.71 -15.37
CA THR A 448 1.76 -19.73 -16.82
C THR A 448 1.77 -18.32 -17.43
N HIS A 449 1.31 -17.31 -16.70
CA HIS A 449 1.31 -15.92 -17.14
C HIS A 449 2.70 -15.24 -17.06
N ARG A 450 3.50 -15.57 -16.05
CA ARG A 450 4.78 -14.88 -15.77
C ARG A 450 6.01 -15.55 -16.41
N THR A 451 5.94 -16.84 -16.71
CA THR A 451 7.09 -17.62 -17.17
C THR A 451 7.16 -17.62 -18.69
N ASN A 452 8.10 -16.86 -19.25
CA ASN A 452 8.27 -16.70 -20.70
C ASN A 452 9.63 -17.22 -21.22
N GLN A 453 10.63 -17.41 -20.35
CA GLN A 453 11.99 -17.81 -20.78
C GLN A 453 12.15 -19.32 -20.95
N PHE A 454 11.58 -20.12 -20.04
CA PHE A 454 11.52 -21.56 -20.18
C PHE A 454 10.06 -21.99 -20.15
N ASN A 455 9.40 -21.78 -21.28
CA ASN A 455 8.00 -22.16 -21.52
C ASN A 455 7.86 -22.56 -22.99
N CYS A 456 7.53 -23.82 -23.24
CA CYS A 456 7.57 -24.38 -24.59
C CYS A 456 6.43 -23.86 -25.48
N THR A 457 5.24 -23.59 -24.92
CA THR A 457 4.06 -23.16 -25.69
C THR A 457 3.60 -21.74 -25.37
N THR A 458 4.06 -21.15 -24.26
CA THR A 458 3.64 -19.84 -23.74
C THR A 458 2.13 -19.70 -23.49
N GLN A 459 1.43 -20.83 -23.40
CA GLN A 459 0.01 -20.86 -23.16
C GLN A 459 -0.29 -20.38 -21.74
N ARG A 460 -1.14 -19.35 -21.65
CA ARG A 460 -1.56 -18.73 -20.40
C ARG A 460 -2.88 -19.37 -19.99
N ARG A 461 -2.96 -19.84 -18.75
CA ARG A 461 -4.16 -20.50 -18.23
C ARG A 461 -4.72 -19.73 -17.05
N SER A 462 -6.02 -19.47 -17.10
CA SER A 462 -6.76 -18.97 -15.95
C SER A 462 -6.91 -20.07 -14.89
N GLU A 463 -7.23 -19.67 -13.67
CA GLU A 463 -7.53 -20.61 -12.59
C GLU A 463 -8.72 -21.51 -12.93
N GLU A 464 -9.72 -21.00 -13.67
CA GLU A 464 -10.89 -21.76 -14.11
C GLU A 464 -10.55 -22.83 -15.16
N GLU A 465 -9.63 -22.53 -16.09
CA GLU A 465 -9.15 -23.50 -17.07
C GLU A 465 -8.34 -24.62 -16.42
N ILE A 466 -7.51 -24.29 -15.41
CA ILE A 466 -6.78 -25.28 -14.61
C ILE A 466 -7.77 -26.17 -13.84
N LEU A 467 -8.80 -25.58 -13.22
CA LEU A 467 -9.87 -26.30 -12.55
C LEU A 467 -10.62 -27.24 -13.49
N LYS A 468 -10.83 -26.84 -14.75
CA LYS A 468 -11.45 -27.69 -15.77
C LYS A 468 -10.56 -28.89 -16.11
N LEU A 469 -9.29 -28.65 -16.41
CA LEU A 469 -8.31 -29.72 -16.71
C LEU A 469 -8.17 -30.70 -15.55
N HIS A 470 -8.15 -30.20 -14.31
CA HIS A 470 -8.09 -31.03 -13.11
C HIS A 470 -9.33 -31.92 -12.96
N ARG A 471 -10.53 -31.40 -13.27
CA ARG A 471 -11.78 -32.18 -13.24
C ARG A 471 -11.80 -33.29 -14.29
N GLU A 472 -11.21 -33.06 -15.46
CA GLU A 472 -11.12 -34.06 -16.52
C GLU A 472 -10.15 -35.18 -16.15
N ASN A 473 -8.95 -34.84 -15.65
CA ASN A 473 -8.02 -35.82 -15.08
C ASN A 473 -7.01 -35.17 -14.12
N PRO A 474 -7.09 -35.43 -12.80
CA PRO A 474 -6.19 -34.85 -11.81
C PRO A 474 -4.70 -35.21 -12.02
N ALA A 475 -4.41 -36.37 -12.61
CA ALA A 475 -3.05 -36.87 -12.81
C ALA A 475 -2.29 -36.14 -13.93
N HIS A 476 -3.00 -35.36 -14.74
CA HIS A 476 -2.47 -34.67 -15.92
C HIS A 476 -1.85 -33.30 -15.62
N ILE A 477 -1.94 -32.80 -14.39
CA ILE A 477 -1.32 -31.54 -13.97
C ILE A 477 -0.30 -31.87 -12.88
N LEU A 478 0.98 -31.72 -13.19
CA LEU A 478 2.07 -31.90 -12.24
C LEU A 478 2.66 -30.54 -11.87
N THR A 479 2.94 -30.38 -10.58
CA THR A 479 3.66 -29.23 -10.03
C THR A 479 5.07 -29.65 -9.64
N VAL A 480 6.02 -28.74 -9.82
CA VAL A 480 7.42 -28.95 -9.49
C VAL A 480 7.78 -28.01 -8.35
N THR A 481 8.17 -28.57 -7.22
CA THR A 481 8.71 -27.83 -6.06
C THR A 481 10.17 -28.20 -5.86
N VAL A 482 11.00 -27.20 -5.56
CA VAL A 482 12.44 -27.37 -5.48
C VAL A 482 12.96 -26.78 -4.18
N ARG A 483 13.80 -27.52 -3.47
CA ARG A 483 14.47 -27.09 -2.25
C ARG A 483 15.95 -27.40 -2.33
N ASP A 484 16.80 -26.60 -1.68
CA ASP A 484 18.22 -26.91 -1.48
C ASP A 484 18.59 -26.82 0.01
N ARG A 485 19.88 -27.01 0.32
CA ARG A 485 20.39 -26.92 1.71
C ARG A 485 20.16 -25.57 2.38
N PHE A 486 19.98 -24.51 1.60
CA PHE A 486 19.79 -23.15 2.12
C PHE A 486 18.30 -22.84 2.33
N GLY A 487 17.43 -23.34 1.44
CA GLY A 487 15.98 -23.23 1.60
C GLY A 487 15.17 -23.58 0.36
N ASP A 488 13.89 -23.20 0.38
CA ASP A 488 12.90 -23.57 -0.64
C ASP A 488 12.83 -22.53 -1.76
N TYR A 489 12.69 -22.99 -3.01
CA TYR A 489 12.45 -22.13 -4.18
C TYR A 489 10.95 -21.93 -4.45
N GLY A 490 10.10 -22.69 -3.78
CA GLY A 490 8.66 -22.75 -3.93
C GLY A 490 8.22 -23.62 -5.10
N LEU A 491 6.98 -23.39 -5.55
CA LEU A 491 6.45 -23.97 -6.79
C LEU A 491 7.12 -23.25 -7.96
N THR A 492 7.99 -23.97 -8.67
CA THR A 492 8.89 -23.43 -9.70
C THR A 492 8.57 -23.93 -11.10
N GLY A 493 7.84 -25.03 -11.27
CA GLY A 493 7.52 -25.57 -12.58
C GLY A 493 6.12 -26.17 -12.65
N VAL A 494 5.60 -26.28 -13.86
CA VAL A 494 4.29 -26.87 -14.17
C VAL A 494 4.44 -27.73 -15.42
N ILE A 495 3.88 -28.94 -15.36
CA ILE A 495 3.75 -29.84 -16.50
C ILE A 495 2.27 -30.18 -16.66
N THR A 496 1.73 -29.98 -17.85
CA THR A 496 0.42 -30.55 -18.22
C THR A 496 0.59 -31.47 -19.42
N TYR A 497 -0.09 -32.61 -19.40
CA TYR A 497 0.00 -33.57 -20.48
C TYR A 497 -1.32 -34.30 -20.70
N GLN A 498 -1.45 -34.93 -21.86
CA GLN A 498 -2.52 -35.83 -22.23
C GLN A 498 -1.92 -37.13 -22.75
N THR A 499 -2.69 -38.21 -22.67
CA THR A 499 -2.27 -39.53 -23.14
C THR A 499 -3.16 -39.99 -24.29
N SER A 500 -2.51 -40.53 -25.33
CA SER A 500 -3.15 -41.16 -26.48
C SER A 500 -2.63 -42.61 -26.63
N HIS A 501 -3.15 -43.36 -27.60
CA HIS A 501 -2.85 -44.80 -27.74
C HIS A 501 -1.35 -45.17 -27.82
N ASP A 502 -0.48 -44.29 -28.33
CA ASP A 502 0.96 -44.60 -28.48
C ASP A 502 1.88 -43.44 -28.05
N THR A 503 1.33 -42.35 -27.50
CA THR A 503 2.11 -41.14 -27.22
C THR A 503 1.54 -40.37 -26.03
N LEU A 504 2.45 -39.89 -25.18
CA LEU A 504 2.18 -38.87 -24.16
C LEU A 504 2.49 -37.49 -24.76
N THR A 505 1.46 -36.68 -24.96
CA THR A 505 1.60 -35.34 -25.53
C THR A 505 1.56 -34.31 -24.41
N VAL A 506 2.64 -33.56 -24.27
CA VAL A 506 2.76 -32.46 -23.31
C VAL A 506 2.09 -31.22 -23.91
N ASP A 507 1.44 -30.46 -23.05
CA ASP A 507 0.69 -29.27 -23.42
C ASP A 507 1.33 -28.02 -22.78
N THR A 508 1.70 -28.11 -21.50
CA THR A 508 2.52 -27.12 -20.79
C THR A 508 3.79 -27.78 -20.30
N PHE A 509 4.94 -27.19 -20.64
CA PHE A 509 6.21 -27.52 -20.03
C PHE A 509 6.93 -26.21 -19.72
N LEU A 510 6.85 -25.80 -18.45
CA LEU A 510 7.47 -24.54 -18.00
C LEU A 510 8.25 -24.69 -16.70
N LEU A 511 9.27 -23.86 -16.58
CA LEU A 511 10.15 -23.81 -15.42
C LEU A 511 10.57 -22.37 -15.15
N SER A 512 10.58 -21.98 -13.88
CA SER A 512 11.06 -20.70 -13.41
C SER A 512 12.57 -20.58 -13.63
N CYS A 513 13.03 -19.41 -14.07
CA CYS A 513 14.46 -19.11 -14.26
C CYS A 513 15.31 -19.29 -12.99
N ARG A 514 14.69 -19.31 -11.80
CA ARG A 514 15.37 -19.45 -10.49
C ARG A 514 16.04 -20.82 -10.29
N VAL A 515 15.58 -21.83 -11.02
CA VAL A 515 16.05 -23.22 -10.92
C VAL A 515 16.49 -23.79 -12.26
N LEU A 516 16.43 -22.99 -13.32
CA LEU A 516 16.86 -23.37 -14.65
C LEU A 516 18.38 -23.61 -14.66
N GLY A 517 18.82 -24.69 -15.32
CA GLY A 517 20.24 -25.05 -15.42
C GLY A 517 20.80 -25.71 -14.16
N LYS A 518 19.92 -26.08 -13.21
CA LYS A 518 20.27 -26.85 -12.01
C LYS A 518 19.89 -28.33 -12.13
N GLY A 519 19.56 -28.79 -13.33
CA GLY A 519 19.11 -30.16 -13.60
C GLY A 519 17.63 -30.42 -13.31
N VAL A 520 16.84 -29.39 -12.98
CA VAL A 520 15.40 -29.54 -12.72
C VAL A 520 14.66 -29.86 -14.00
N GLU A 521 14.98 -29.17 -15.10
CA GLU A 521 14.42 -29.44 -16.43
C GLU A 521 14.69 -30.88 -16.92
N HIS A 522 15.87 -31.43 -16.59
CA HIS A 522 16.23 -32.81 -16.90
C HIS A 522 15.35 -33.79 -16.10
N ARG A 523 15.16 -33.54 -14.80
CA ARG A 523 14.31 -34.36 -13.94
C ARG A 523 12.84 -34.31 -14.37
N MET A 524 12.36 -33.17 -14.84
CA MET A 524 11.00 -33.02 -15.39
C MET A 524 10.79 -33.92 -16.62
N LEU A 525 11.73 -33.91 -17.57
CA LEU A 525 11.67 -34.78 -18.76
C LEU A 525 11.76 -36.27 -18.38
N ALA A 526 12.66 -36.62 -17.44
CA ALA A 526 12.77 -37.98 -16.90
C ALA A 526 11.49 -38.46 -16.23
N CYS A 527 10.80 -37.58 -15.50
CA CYS A 527 9.51 -37.90 -14.89
C CYS A 527 8.45 -38.22 -15.96
N LEU A 528 8.36 -37.43 -17.02
CA LEU A 528 7.47 -37.69 -18.15
C LEU A 528 7.77 -39.03 -18.83
N GLY A 529 9.06 -39.35 -19.05
CA GLY A 529 9.47 -40.65 -19.58
C GLY A 529 9.08 -41.82 -18.68
N GLN A 530 9.26 -41.70 -17.36
CA GLN A 530 8.85 -42.73 -16.40
C GLN A 530 7.34 -42.91 -16.35
N ILE A 531 6.57 -41.82 -16.47
CA ILE A 531 5.10 -41.88 -16.58
C ILE A 531 4.72 -42.59 -17.89
N ALA A 532 5.34 -42.22 -19.01
CA ALA A 532 5.12 -42.86 -20.30
C ALA A 532 5.44 -44.37 -20.27
N GLN A 533 6.52 -44.80 -19.59
CA GLN A 533 6.84 -46.22 -19.39
C GLN A 533 5.74 -46.95 -18.61
N LYS A 534 5.25 -46.34 -17.52
CA LYS A 534 4.20 -46.95 -16.68
C LYS A 534 2.87 -47.10 -17.42
N ILE A 535 2.55 -46.15 -18.31
CA ILE A 535 1.31 -46.16 -19.10
C ILE A 535 1.47 -47.02 -20.37
N GLY A 536 2.70 -47.36 -20.76
CA GLY A 536 2.99 -48.24 -21.89
C GLY A 536 3.04 -47.54 -23.26
N VAL A 537 3.26 -46.22 -23.29
CA VAL A 537 3.35 -45.46 -24.54
C VAL A 537 4.81 -45.33 -25.01
N ARG A 538 5.02 -45.26 -26.33
CA ARG A 538 6.36 -45.33 -26.93
C ARG A 538 7.10 -43.99 -27.01
N ASN A 539 6.35 -42.88 -27.03
CA ASN A 539 6.91 -41.56 -27.25
C ASN A 539 6.36 -40.53 -26.25
N VAL A 540 7.21 -39.57 -25.89
CA VAL A 540 6.85 -38.31 -25.24
C VAL A 540 7.01 -37.19 -26.28
N GLU A 541 5.94 -36.44 -26.53
CA GLU A 541 5.94 -35.31 -27.46
C GLU A 541 5.80 -33.99 -26.71
N ILE A 542 6.72 -33.05 -26.96
CA ILE A 542 6.73 -31.72 -26.38
C ILE A 542 6.61 -30.68 -27.51
N PRO A 543 5.45 -30.02 -27.67
CA PRO A 543 5.29 -28.95 -28.64
C PRO A 543 6.14 -27.74 -28.24
N PHE A 544 6.70 -27.07 -29.24
CA PHE A 544 7.47 -25.84 -29.04
C PHE A 544 6.99 -24.76 -30.00
N LEU A 545 6.52 -23.63 -29.45
CA LEU A 545 6.14 -22.44 -30.19
C LEU A 545 7.23 -21.37 -30.03
N PRO A 546 7.98 -21.03 -31.08
CA PRO A 546 9.10 -20.10 -30.98
C PRO A 546 8.63 -18.68 -30.64
N THR A 547 9.29 -18.06 -29.67
CA THR A 547 9.13 -16.66 -29.29
C THR A 547 10.50 -16.01 -29.13
N ALA A 548 10.55 -14.67 -29.11
CA ALA A 548 11.80 -13.95 -28.87
C ALA A 548 12.43 -14.22 -27.48
N ARG A 549 11.70 -14.85 -26.55
CA ARG A 549 12.12 -15.02 -25.15
C ARG A 549 12.36 -16.46 -24.72
N ASN A 550 11.81 -17.46 -25.41
CA ASN A 550 11.88 -18.87 -24.98
C ASN A 550 13.02 -19.70 -25.61
N GLN A 551 14.07 -19.02 -26.08
CA GLN A 551 15.31 -19.66 -26.54
C GLN A 551 15.88 -20.70 -25.55
N PRO A 552 15.91 -20.46 -24.22
CA PRO A 552 16.42 -21.47 -23.28
C PRO A 552 15.68 -22.81 -23.32
N ALA A 553 14.36 -22.81 -23.53
CA ALA A 553 13.59 -24.04 -23.67
C ALA A 553 13.91 -24.76 -24.99
N PHE A 554 14.08 -24.02 -26.09
CA PHE A 554 14.52 -24.59 -27.37
C PHE A 554 15.89 -25.25 -27.24
N ASP A 555 16.86 -24.54 -26.68
CA ASP A 555 18.25 -25.01 -26.55
C ASP A 555 18.32 -26.30 -25.72
N PHE A 556 17.52 -26.40 -24.65
CA PHE A 556 17.40 -27.61 -23.85
C PHE A 556 16.84 -28.78 -24.66
N LEU A 557 15.65 -28.62 -25.27
CA LEU A 557 15.01 -29.69 -26.04
C LEU A 557 15.87 -30.15 -27.22
N ASN A 558 16.44 -29.20 -27.94
CA ASN A 558 17.28 -29.46 -29.11
C ASN A 558 18.55 -30.23 -28.75
N ARG A 559 19.16 -29.95 -27.60
CA ARG A 559 20.35 -30.67 -27.11
C ARG A 559 20.04 -32.13 -26.82
N ILE A 560 18.93 -32.40 -26.14
CA ILE A 560 18.51 -33.78 -25.85
C ILE A 560 18.13 -34.49 -27.16
N SER A 561 17.42 -33.83 -28.08
CA SER A 561 17.02 -34.44 -29.35
C SER A 561 18.17 -34.68 -30.32
N ALA A 562 19.19 -33.80 -30.35
CA ALA A 562 20.39 -33.96 -31.17
C ALA A 562 21.19 -35.22 -30.81
N THR A 563 20.99 -35.75 -29.60
CA THR A 563 21.61 -37.00 -29.13
C THR A 563 20.82 -38.25 -29.61
N ALA A 564 19.62 -38.07 -30.19
CA ALA A 564 18.63 -39.15 -30.33
C ALA A 564 17.90 -39.25 -31.68
N CYS A 565 17.72 -38.18 -32.45
CA CYS A 565 16.85 -38.19 -33.64
C CYS A 565 17.32 -37.26 -34.76
N HIS A 566 17.30 -37.76 -36.01
CA HIS A 566 17.48 -36.96 -37.23
C HIS A 566 16.18 -36.27 -37.64
N GLY A 567 16.26 -34.96 -37.87
CA GLY A 567 15.42 -34.18 -38.78
C GLY A 567 14.03 -33.80 -38.27
N ILE A 568 13.86 -32.54 -37.83
CA ILE A 568 12.56 -31.89 -37.76
C ILE A 568 12.67 -30.48 -38.35
N GLY A 569 11.93 -30.24 -39.44
CA GLY A 569 11.67 -28.93 -40.02
C GLY A 569 10.38 -28.30 -39.46
N ASP A 570 10.24 -27.00 -39.69
CA ASP A 570 9.21 -26.05 -39.22
C ASP A 570 7.99 -26.61 -38.46
N ASN A 571 7.92 -26.26 -37.17
CA ASN A 571 6.74 -26.29 -36.30
C ASN A 571 6.20 -27.67 -35.83
N SER A 572 6.97 -28.76 -35.94
CA SER A 572 6.59 -30.06 -35.39
C SER A 572 7.05 -30.23 -33.92
N PRO A 573 6.33 -31.00 -33.08
CA PRO A 573 6.71 -31.21 -31.68
C PRO A 573 8.01 -32.01 -31.55
N PHE A 574 8.79 -31.73 -30.49
CA PHE A 574 9.96 -32.53 -30.14
C PHE A 574 9.50 -33.90 -29.65
N ARG A 575 9.96 -34.96 -30.32
CA ARG A 575 9.59 -36.34 -30.00
C ARG A 575 10.75 -37.08 -29.36
N PHE A 576 10.52 -37.63 -28.18
CA PHE A 576 11.50 -38.41 -27.43
C PHE A 576 11.00 -39.84 -27.25
N PRO A 577 11.81 -40.86 -27.60
CA PRO A 577 11.55 -42.23 -27.16
C PRO A 577 11.42 -42.29 -25.64
N THR A 578 10.44 -43.05 -25.16
CA THR A 578 10.08 -43.12 -23.74
C THR A 578 11.24 -43.57 -22.84
N ASP A 579 12.08 -44.50 -23.30
CA ASP A 579 13.30 -44.96 -22.63
C ASP A 579 14.37 -43.87 -22.55
N LEU A 580 14.58 -43.14 -23.64
CA LEU A 580 15.51 -42.01 -23.68
C LEU A 580 15.05 -40.89 -22.74
N ALA A 581 13.78 -40.50 -22.80
CA ALA A 581 13.21 -39.49 -21.92
C ALA A 581 13.40 -39.88 -20.45
N ALA A 582 13.11 -41.14 -20.08
CA ALA A 582 13.24 -41.64 -18.71
C ALA A 582 14.68 -41.68 -18.20
N ALA A 583 15.66 -41.82 -19.10
CA ALA A 583 17.09 -41.93 -18.79
C ALA A 583 17.83 -40.58 -18.79
N VAL A 584 17.15 -39.46 -19.04
CA VAL A 584 17.78 -38.13 -19.04
C VAL A 584 18.35 -37.81 -17.66
N VAL A 585 19.65 -37.53 -17.61
CA VAL A 585 20.38 -37.09 -16.42
C VAL A 585 21.12 -35.80 -16.73
N HIS A 586 21.13 -34.88 -15.77
CA HIS A 586 21.90 -33.64 -15.86
C HIS A 586 23.40 -33.93 -15.70
N ASN A 587 24.23 -33.53 -16.67
CA ASN A 587 25.68 -33.59 -16.56
C ASN A 587 26.26 -32.16 -16.45
N PRO A 588 26.73 -31.73 -15.27
CA PRO A 588 27.27 -30.40 -15.05
C PRO A 588 28.67 -30.16 -15.62
N GLU A 589 29.40 -31.21 -16.04
CA GLU A 589 30.78 -31.11 -16.56
C GLU A 589 30.86 -30.72 -18.04
N VAL A 590 29.74 -30.77 -18.77
CA VAL A 590 29.66 -30.25 -20.13
C VAL A 590 29.31 -28.76 -20.02
N PRO A 591 30.22 -27.83 -20.36
CA PRO A 591 29.90 -26.41 -20.32
C PRO A 591 28.69 -26.13 -21.21
N GLU A 592 27.80 -25.24 -20.80
CA GLU A 592 26.90 -24.56 -21.73
C GLU A 592 27.79 -23.89 -22.80
N SER A 593 27.95 -24.54 -23.95
CA SER A 593 28.76 -23.99 -25.03
C SER A 593 28.21 -22.62 -25.44
N PRO A 594 29.08 -21.66 -25.82
CA PRO A 594 28.64 -20.34 -26.26
C PRO A 594 27.70 -20.51 -27.45
N ARG A 595 26.46 -20.01 -27.28
CA ARG A 595 25.39 -19.83 -28.28
C ARG A 595 25.81 -20.18 -29.72
N THR A 596 25.73 -21.44 -30.10
CA THR A 596 25.82 -21.84 -31.51
C THR A 596 24.47 -21.50 -32.17
N SER A 597 24.50 -20.41 -32.93
CA SER A 597 23.39 -19.86 -33.73
C SER A 597 22.77 -20.90 -34.67
N ALA A 598 21.74 -21.61 -34.20
CA ALA A 598 20.58 -21.91 -35.02
C ALA A 598 19.51 -20.88 -34.63
N ALA A 599 19.36 -19.83 -35.43
CA ALA A 599 18.42 -18.74 -35.14
C ALA A 599 16.98 -19.27 -35.13
N LEU A 600 16.21 -18.91 -34.09
CA LEU A 600 14.76 -19.15 -34.07
C LEU A 600 14.10 -18.48 -35.29
N PRO A 601 13.11 -19.13 -35.94
CA PRO A 601 12.24 -18.47 -36.90
C PRO A 601 11.52 -17.28 -36.24
N ALA A 602 11.41 -16.16 -36.95
CA ALA A 602 10.87 -14.91 -36.39
C ALA A 602 9.39 -15.06 -35.96
N PRO A 603 9.02 -14.63 -34.74
CA PRO A 603 7.65 -14.75 -34.25
C PRO A 603 6.69 -13.76 -34.96
N ALA A 604 5.51 -14.24 -35.35
CA ALA A 604 4.41 -13.38 -35.79
C ALA A 604 3.83 -12.60 -34.59
N SER A 605 3.89 -11.28 -34.65
CA SER A 605 3.57 -10.36 -33.55
C SER A 605 2.07 -10.07 -33.46
N THR A 606 1.42 -10.51 -32.38
CA THR A 606 0.13 -9.96 -31.92
C THR A 606 0.02 -10.14 -30.40
N ALA A 607 0.30 -9.09 -29.64
CA ALA A 607 -0.03 -9.02 -28.21
C ALA A 607 -0.64 -7.64 -27.92
N ILE A 608 -1.95 -7.65 -27.66
CA ILE A 608 -2.73 -6.51 -27.20
C ILE A 608 -2.40 -6.28 -25.72
N LEU A 609 -1.93 -5.08 -25.40
CA LEU A 609 -1.72 -4.58 -24.04
C LEU A 609 -3.04 -3.99 -23.54
N MET A 610 -3.59 -4.53 -22.45
CA MET A 610 -4.55 -3.80 -21.61
C MET A 610 -3.78 -3.31 -20.39
N ASP A 611 -3.67 -1.99 -20.27
CA ASP A 611 -2.89 -1.30 -19.23
C ASP A 611 -3.77 -0.23 -18.57
N GLY A 612 -3.57 -0.02 -17.27
CA GLY A 612 -4.29 1.00 -16.51
C GLY A 612 -4.09 0.90 -15.01
N ASP A 613 -2.83 0.89 -14.55
CA ASP A 613 -2.51 1.06 -13.12
C ASP A 613 -2.66 2.53 -12.68
N PRO A 614 -3.16 2.81 -11.46
CA PRO A 614 -3.23 4.16 -10.93
C PRO A 614 -1.81 4.74 -10.67
N PRO A 615 -1.62 6.06 -10.82
CA PRO A 615 -0.32 6.71 -10.64
C PRO A 615 0.16 6.61 -9.18
N ALA A 616 1.47 6.40 -8.99
CA ALA A 616 2.08 6.38 -7.67
C ALA A 616 2.12 7.79 -7.05
N LEU A 617 1.76 7.91 -5.77
CA LEU A 617 1.82 9.18 -5.05
C LEU A 617 3.26 9.72 -5.01
N ARG A 618 3.42 11.00 -5.37
CA ARG A 618 4.74 11.66 -5.45
C ARG A 618 5.44 11.70 -4.08
N PRO A 619 6.76 11.41 -3.99
CA PRO A 619 7.52 11.46 -2.73
C PRO A 619 7.35 12.74 -1.91
N ALA A 620 7.21 13.90 -2.58
CA ALA A 620 6.98 15.18 -1.95
C ALA A 620 5.70 15.21 -1.07
N ARG A 621 4.64 14.50 -1.46
CA ARG A 621 3.39 14.46 -0.68
C ARG A 621 3.58 13.69 0.63
N TYR A 622 4.29 12.57 0.63
CA TYR A 622 4.62 11.86 1.87
C TYR A 622 5.38 12.74 2.85
N ARG A 623 6.39 13.48 2.36
CA ARG A 623 7.13 14.45 3.19
C ARG A 623 6.21 15.54 3.74
N TRP A 624 5.28 16.04 2.93
CA TRP A 624 4.30 17.03 3.39
C TRP A 624 3.40 16.48 4.50
N ILE A 625 2.86 15.26 4.34
CA ILE A 625 2.01 14.59 5.34
C ILE A 625 2.75 14.46 6.66
N ILE A 626 3.98 13.93 6.61
CA ILE A 626 4.83 13.73 7.79
C ILE A 626 5.15 15.07 8.48
N ARG A 627 5.21 16.19 7.75
CA ARG A 627 5.51 17.49 8.37
C ARG A 627 4.29 18.22 8.91
N HIS A 628 3.14 18.13 8.23
CA HIS A 628 2.01 19.03 8.46
C HIS A 628 0.70 18.35 8.88
N ALA A 629 0.60 17.02 8.78
CA ALA A 629 -0.65 16.30 8.96
C ALA A 629 -0.49 15.08 9.90
N ARG A 630 0.09 15.32 11.08
CA ARG A 630 0.32 14.31 12.15
C ARG A 630 -0.55 14.55 13.40
N ASP A 631 -1.36 15.58 13.39
CA ASP A 631 -2.14 16.03 14.54
C ASP A 631 -3.58 16.30 14.12
N PRO A 632 -4.59 15.70 14.78
CA PRO A 632 -5.98 15.83 14.34
C PRO A 632 -6.51 17.27 14.31
N GLU A 633 -6.10 18.12 15.24
CA GLU A 633 -6.49 19.54 15.27
C GLU A 633 -5.82 20.31 14.13
N GLN A 634 -4.55 20.00 13.83
CA GLN A 634 -3.88 20.57 12.68
C GLN A 634 -4.52 20.12 11.36
N ILE A 635 -4.86 18.83 11.24
CA ILE A 635 -5.56 18.30 10.06
C ILE A 635 -6.91 18.97 9.91
N LEU A 636 -7.69 19.11 11.00
CA LEU A 636 -8.98 19.79 10.97
C LEU A 636 -8.83 21.23 10.45
N LYS A 637 -7.83 21.98 10.92
CA LYS A 637 -7.55 23.33 10.39
C LYS A 637 -7.19 23.33 8.91
N LEU A 638 -6.48 22.31 8.42
CA LEU A 638 -6.15 22.16 6.99
C LEU A 638 -7.40 21.85 6.16
N VAL A 639 -8.31 21.02 6.68
CA VAL A 639 -9.62 20.75 6.08
C VAL A 639 -10.41 22.06 5.98
N GLU A 640 -10.57 22.76 7.10
CA GLU A 640 -11.29 24.04 7.19
C GLU A 640 -10.71 25.10 6.25
N ALA A 641 -9.38 25.20 6.13
CA ALA A 641 -8.71 26.17 5.26
C ALA A 641 -8.92 25.90 3.76
N ARG A 642 -9.27 24.67 3.38
CA ARG A 642 -9.51 24.28 1.99
C ARG A 642 -10.93 24.61 1.53
N HIS A 643 -11.87 24.71 2.45
CA HIS A 643 -13.19 25.24 2.14
C HIS A 643 -13.03 26.74 1.84
N PRO A 644 -13.34 27.21 0.61
CA PRO A 644 -13.31 28.63 0.34
C PRO A 644 -14.22 29.35 1.34
N ALA A 645 -13.76 30.50 1.84
CA ALA A 645 -14.67 31.44 2.50
C ALA A 645 -15.91 31.62 1.58
N PRO A 646 -17.13 31.65 2.15
CA PRO A 646 -18.36 31.64 1.36
C PRO A 646 -18.26 32.70 0.27
N ILE A 647 -18.23 32.25 -0.99
CA ILE A 647 -18.38 33.15 -2.12
C ILE A 647 -19.83 33.62 -2.03
N PRO A 648 -20.12 34.93 -1.89
CA PRO A 648 -21.48 35.40 -1.99
C PRO A 648 -22.01 34.95 -3.36
N SER A 649 -22.97 34.02 -3.33
CA SER A 649 -23.52 33.44 -4.55
C SER A 649 -24.08 34.60 -5.40
N PRO A 650 -23.74 34.68 -6.71
CA PRO A 650 -24.22 35.76 -7.56
C PRO A 650 -25.72 35.62 -7.72
N ALA A 651 -26.49 36.42 -6.98
CA ALA A 651 -27.88 36.79 -7.23
C ALA A 651 -28.76 35.66 -7.84
N SER A 652 -28.95 34.56 -7.12
CA SER A 652 -30.26 33.90 -7.21
C SER A 652 -31.29 34.92 -6.71
N ALA A 653 -32.41 35.09 -7.41
CA ALA A 653 -33.41 36.09 -7.01
C ALA A 653 -33.81 35.85 -5.55
N HIS A 654 -33.45 36.77 -4.65
CA HIS A 654 -33.69 36.63 -3.22
C HIS A 654 -35.19 36.38 -2.98
N ILE A 655 -35.52 35.20 -2.47
CA ILE A 655 -36.89 34.81 -2.16
C ILE A 655 -37.09 35.02 -0.66
N PRO A 656 -37.91 36.01 -0.25
CA PRO A 656 -38.14 36.27 1.15
C PRO A 656 -38.97 35.15 1.79
N PRO A 657 -38.87 34.97 3.12
CA PRO A 657 -39.69 34.01 3.86
C PRO A 657 -41.17 34.36 3.79
N ALA A 658 -42.00 33.38 3.46
CA ALA A 658 -43.46 33.50 3.34
C ALA A 658 -44.21 33.07 4.61
N THR A 659 -43.62 32.18 5.43
CA THR A 659 -44.20 31.70 6.69
C THR A 659 -43.39 32.13 7.90
N GLU A 660 -43.99 32.07 9.10
CA GLU A 660 -43.32 32.40 10.36
C GLU A 660 -42.16 31.45 10.66
N THR A 661 -42.35 30.16 10.39
CA THR A 661 -41.32 29.11 10.48
C THR A 661 -40.14 29.42 9.56
N GLN A 662 -40.40 29.84 8.32
CA GLN A 662 -39.36 30.26 7.38
C GLN A 662 -38.61 31.51 7.87
N ARG A 663 -39.29 32.49 8.48
CA ARG A 663 -38.64 33.67 9.08
C ARG A 663 -37.70 33.28 10.21
N GLN A 664 -38.16 32.46 11.15
CA GLN A 664 -37.35 32.00 12.28
C GLN A 664 -36.11 31.21 11.83
N LEU A 665 -36.27 30.36 10.80
CA LEU A 665 -35.14 29.65 10.19
C LEU A 665 -34.19 30.61 9.46
N CYS A 666 -34.68 31.58 8.68
CA CYS A 666 -33.83 32.61 8.06
C CYS A 666 -32.98 33.34 9.10
N ASP A 667 -33.58 33.79 10.21
CA ASP A 667 -32.87 34.52 11.26
C ASP A 667 -31.81 33.63 11.94
N LEU A 668 -32.14 32.37 12.20
CA LEU A 668 -31.19 31.40 12.76
C LEU A 668 -30.02 31.14 11.81
N TRP A 669 -30.29 30.97 10.52
CA TRP A 669 -29.27 30.71 9.50
C TRP A 669 -28.35 31.92 9.36
N GLN A 670 -28.89 33.14 9.29
CA GLN A 670 -28.11 34.37 9.27
C GLN A 670 -27.18 34.49 10.49
N GLN A 671 -27.68 34.18 11.69
CA GLN A 671 -26.89 34.26 12.92
C GLN A 671 -25.80 33.17 13.01
N VAL A 672 -26.11 31.96 12.55
CA VAL A 672 -25.21 30.80 12.63
C VAL A 672 -24.13 30.89 11.56
N LEU A 673 -24.53 31.19 10.32
CA LEU A 673 -23.63 31.32 9.16
C LEU A 673 -22.95 32.70 9.07
N ARG A 674 -23.38 33.66 9.89
CA ARG A 674 -22.92 35.06 9.89
C ARG A 674 -23.09 35.76 8.53
N LEU A 675 -24.24 35.53 7.91
CA LEU A 675 -24.60 36.13 6.63
C LEU A 675 -25.60 37.27 6.84
N GLU A 676 -25.47 38.35 6.07
CA GLU A 676 -26.40 39.49 6.15
C GLU A 676 -27.80 39.15 5.61
N ARG A 677 -27.89 38.25 4.62
CA ARG A 677 -29.14 37.82 4.00
C ARG A 677 -29.05 36.35 3.58
N VAL A 678 -30.17 35.65 3.70
CA VAL A 678 -30.37 34.26 3.27
C VAL A 678 -31.74 34.17 2.60
N SER A 679 -31.80 33.57 1.43
CA SER A 679 -33.02 33.25 0.67
C SER A 679 -33.60 31.91 1.14
N ILE A 680 -34.92 31.72 1.05
CA ILE A 680 -35.52 30.45 1.51
C ILE A 680 -35.10 29.22 0.70
N ARG A 681 -34.54 29.42 -0.50
CA ARG A 681 -34.04 28.36 -1.39
C ARG A 681 -32.53 28.21 -1.37
N ASP A 682 -31.83 29.00 -0.56
CA ASP A 682 -30.40 28.80 -0.40
C ASP A 682 -30.16 27.48 0.34
N ASP A 683 -29.18 26.73 -0.14
CA ASP A 683 -28.73 25.50 0.49
C ASP A 683 -27.80 25.83 1.67
N PHE A 684 -28.07 25.23 2.83
CA PHE A 684 -27.33 25.45 4.07
C PHE A 684 -25.82 25.22 3.90
N PHE A 685 -25.45 24.18 3.15
CA PHE A 685 -24.07 23.77 2.97
C PHE A 685 -23.38 24.58 1.87
N GLU A 686 -24.10 24.95 0.81
CA GLU A 686 -23.57 25.88 -0.20
C GLU A 686 -23.27 27.27 0.39
N LEU A 687 -24.00 27.68 1.43
CA LEU A 687 -23.76 28.90 2.18
C LEU A 687 -22.59 28.81 3.18
N GLY A 688 -21.84 27.71 3.19
CA GLY A 688 -20.73 27.48 4.11
C GLY A 688 -21.16 26.92 5.48
N GLY A 689 -22.38 26.39 5.57
CA GLY A 689 -22.81 25.59 6.72
C GLY A 689 -22.08 24.26 6.78
N ASN A 690 -21.72 23.84 7.99
CA ASN A 690 -21.12 22.54 8.26
C ASN A 690 -21.87 21.84 9.40
N SER A 691 -21.47 20.60 9.70
CA SER A 691 -22.10 19.78 10.75
C SER A 691 -22.14 20.49 12.12
N GLN A 692 -21.09 21.22 12.49
CA GLN A 692 -21.05 21.98 13.74
C GLN A 692 -22.06 23.14 13.74
N LEU A 693 -22.17 23.86 12.63
CA LEU A 693 -23.12 24.96 12.46
C LEU A 693 -24.57 24.43 12.43
N ALA A 694 -24.82 23.29 11.78
CA ALA A 694 -26.11 22.62 11.79
C ALA A 694 -26.54 22.17 13.20
N VAL A 695 -25.62 21.61 14.01
CA VAL A 695 -25.93 21.28 15.42
C VAL A 695 -26.27 22.53 16.23
N ARG A 696 -25.50 23.61 16.07
CA ARG A 696 -25.80 24.90 16.72
C ARG A 696 -27.14 25.45 16.29
N LEU A 697 -27.48 25.30 15.02
CA LEU A 697 -28.76 25.70 14.45
C LEU A 697 -29.92 24.96 15.12
N LEU A 698 -29.85 23.64 15.19
CA LEU A 698 -30.88 22.78 15.78
C LEU A 698 -31.05 23.03 17.28
N ALA A 699 -29.96 23.19 18.00
CA ALA A 699 -30.01 23.50 19.43
C ALA A 699 -30.70 24.86 19.69
N ARG A 700 -30.45 25.86 18.83
CA ARG A 700 -31.12 27.16 18.91
C ARG A 700 -32.59 27.08 18.47
N TRP A 701 -32.88 26.30 17.44
CA TRP A 701 -34.25 26.04 16.98
C TRP A 701 -35.10 25.42 18.09
N GLU A 702 -34.60 24.36 18.73
CA GLU A 702 -35.30 23.71 19.85
C GLU A 702 -35.51 24.68 21.01
N LYS A 703 -34.50 25.50 21.34
CA LYS A 703 -34.60 26.51 22.39
C LYS A 703 -35.66 27.58 22.08
N LEU A 704 -35.82 27.97 20.82
CA LEU A 704 -36.75 29.01 20.38
C LEU A 704 -38.19 28.49 20.25
N THR A 705 -38.37 27.27 19.75
CA THR A 705 -39.68 26.76 19.33
C THR A 705 -40.22 25.66 20.25
N GLY A 706 -39.37 25.06 21.08
CA GLY A 706 -39.68 23.85 21.85
C GLY A 706 -39.82 22.59 20.98
N LYS A 707 -39.72 22.71 19.65
CA LYS A 707 -39.82 21.59 18.70
C LYS A 707 -38.44 21.02 18.39
N LYS A 708 -38.34 19.69 18.35
CA LYS A 708 -37.11 18.99 18.01
C LYS A 708 -37.06 18.67 16.53
N LEU A 709 -36.03 19.17 15.86
CA LEU A 709 -35.67 18.74 14.51
C LEU A 709 -34.45 17.82 14.59
N GLN A 710 -34.47 16.73 13.81
CA GLN A 710 -33.36 15.81 13.74
C GLN A 710 -32.25 16.38 12.86
N PHE A 711 -31.00 16.08 13.18
CA PHE A 711 -29.85 16.51 12.39
C PHE A 711 -29.90 16.04 10.94
N VAL A 712 -30.34 14.79 10.73
CA VAL A 712 -30.52 14.22 9.38
C VAL A 712 -31.50 15.02 8.52
N THR A 713 -32.43 15.77 9.14
CA THR A 713 -33.41 16.59 8.44
C THR A 713 -32.75 17.73 7.70
N ILE A 714 -31.68 18.33 8.24
CA ILE A 714 -30.94 19.40 7.55
C ILE A 714 -30.26 18.86 6.29
N PHE A 715 -29.78 17.62 6.29
CA PHE A 715 -29.17 17.02 5.09
C PHE A 715 -30.21 16.61 4.03
N LYS A 716 -31.35 16.07 4.46
CA LYS A 716 -32.44 15.67 3.55
C LYS A 716 -33.24 16.86 3.01
N SER A 717 -33.23 17.96 3.74
CA SER A 717 -33.99 19.18 3.45
C SER A 717 -33.07 20.38 3.67
N PRO A 718 -32.04 20.54 2.80
CA PRO A 718 -30.96 21.49 3.02
C PRO A 718 -31.32 22.94 2.71
N THR A 719 -32.57 23.23 2.34
CA THR A 719 -33.08 24.60 2.15
C THR A 719 -34.07 24.97 3.26
N ILE A 720 -34.19 26.27 3.57
CA ILE A 720 -35.16 26.76 4.55
C ILE A 720 -36.59 26.41 4.14
N GLU A 721 -36.92 26.46 2.84
CA GLU A 721 -38.23 26.08 2.32
C GLU A 721 -38.58 24.62 2.67
N GLN A 722 -37.64 23.69 2.46
CA GLN A 722 -37.86 22.27 2.76
C GLN A 722 -37.85 22.00 4.26
N LEU A 723 -36.91 22.61 4.99
CA LEU A 723 -36.78 22.42 6.44
C LEU A 723 -38.00 22.97 7.19
N ALA A 724 -38.56 24.10 6.73
CA ALA A 724 -39.79 24.67 7.28
C ALA A 724 -40.99 23.73 7.10
N ARG A 725 -41.12 23.06 5.94
CA ARG A 725 -42.20 22.08 5.72
C ARG A 725 -42.13 20.95 6.74
N VAL A 726 -40.94 20.39 6.95
CA VAL A 726 -40.75 19.33 7.95
C VAL A 726 -41.04 19.85 9.37
N ALA A 727 -40.59 21.06 9.69
CA ALA A 727 -40.81 21.67 11.01
C ALA A 727 -42.27 22.03 11.31
N ASP A 728 -43.07 22.30 10.28
CA ASP A 728 -44.51 22.56 10.40
C ASP A 728 -45.32 21.25 10.54
N GLU A 729 -44.83 20.14 9.98
CA GLU A 729 -45.43 18.80 10.08
C GLU A 729 -45.10 18.06 11.39
N THR A 730 -44.10 18.55 12.15
CA THR A 730 -43.63 17.98 13.44
C THR A 730 -44.11 18.83 14.61
#